data_AF-A0A8H5ZVR1-F1
#
_entry.id   AF-A0A8H5ZVR1-F1
#
_cell.length_a   1.000
_cell.length_b   1.000
_cell.length_c   1.000
_cell.angle_alpha   90.00
_cell.angle_beta   90.00
_cell.angle_gamma   90.00
#
_symmetry.space_group_name_H-M   'P 1'
#
loop_
_entity.id
_entity.type
_entity.pdbx_description
1 polymer ?
#
loop_
_entity_poly.entity_id
_entity_poly.type
_entity_poly.pdbx_seq_one_letter_code
_entity_poly.pdbx_strand_id
1 'polypeptide(L)'
;MRASVALLVGLAAIKAGAQNLVDDQAECQRRCIRNMLETESLGCIQNDAACLCSKADFKYGIRDCTIGACKSSWQTAVGIGNSFCSEVTASQSFAPSSTLPSANANSSTSAAPTLTPCSWPLPSQSSVSPGSIPGGYRSSHPSVSMPSTCSPSLTPGDTPYWLANIAHQGIAAFNTNRSTYQVFRNVKDFGARGDGVADDTAAINRAIRDGGRFGPAGRRSSTTTPALVYFPAGTYVISSPIVDYYFTQLVGNPNALPIIKASPLFPATWLIDGDQYQSDGNQGWVSTNVFFRQIRNLVLDMTDIPADVAATGIHWPTGQATSIQNVHIMMNSDSGTEHQGLLVENGSGGFITDVAITGGKYGANFGSQQFTIRNLTVSNARVGVWQAWNWGWIYQGINIANCTTAVDMTNGGQDSQQVGSITIIDSTIRDCAVFVDTVWRESVWSNGSLTIENVNLSNVPIAINGSSGTVLAGSIYNMTINAWGQGHQYTPSGLASFKGPLTPVARPPALRAHGSSHYYTKTKPQYESNPVASFVSIRSAGAVGDGTVDDTAAIQAALLSAAASRKIIFFDQGVYRVTDTIYIPPNSRIVGEAFPVIMGSGSKFATKDRAIPIIQVGRDGESGYIEWSDMMVSTQGSTPGAVLVEWNLRAARGSGMWDVHSRIGGFTGSELQVTQCPTSAAPSEGCEAAFTAVHVTGSAANVYLENVWIWTADHDLDDPSDTQISIYTGRGLLIEGRNIWLYGTSVEHHSLYQYYFSAAQNVVAGFIQTETPYWQPSPDAFSGPFPSNRALQDPEFHDCQPGSCNALGLFIRDSHNVSIYGAGLYSFFSNYSTTCSEASASEKCQSEIFRVDGHTTSTVIHGLSTIGTANMIVQDGEAVVRYDDNRAGIESIVAYLNTGAH
;
A
#
# COMPACT_ATOMS: atom_id res chain seq x y z
N MET A 1 -8.88 -58.08 -19.02
CA MET A 1 -9.05 -58.92 -17.81
C MET A 1 -8.99 -58.00 -16.61
N ARG A 2 -9.99 -58.06 -15.73
CA ARG A 2 -10.12 -57.22 -14.52
C ARG A 2 -8.98 -57.52 -13.54
N ALA A 3 -8.42 -56.50 -12.90
CA ALA A 3 -7.79 -56.62 -11.58
C ALA A 3 -7.95 -55.29 -10.83
N SER A 4 -8.83 -55.32 -9.84
CA SER A 4 -9.07 -54.26 -8.88
C SER A 4 -7.95 -54.24 -7.82
N VAL A 5 -7.51 -53.06 -7.39
CA VAL A 5 -6.80 -52.88 -6.12
C VAL A 5 -7.65 -51.94 -5.27
N ALA A 6 -8.12 -52.46 -4.14
CA ALA A 6 -8.93 -51.75 -3.16
C ALA A 6 -8.03 -50.96 -2.21
N LEU A 7 -8.42 -49.72 -1.89
CA LEU A 7 -7.89 -48.97 -0.74
C LEU A 7 -8.97 -48.95 0.34
N LEU A 8 -8.64 -49.51 1.51
CA LEU A 8 -9.43 -49.45 2.74
C LEU A 8 -9.06 -48.17 3.50
N VAL A 9 -10.04 -47.29 3.77
CA VAL A 9 -9.92 -46.24 4.78
C VAL A 9 -10.98 -46.51 5.84
N GLY A 10 -10.55 -46.75 7.08
CA GLY A 10 -11.42 -46.83 8.24
C GLY A 10 -11.77 -45.44 8.75
N LEU A 11 -13.06 -45.13 8.81
CA LEU A 11 -13.61 -43.99 9.54
C LEU A 11 -14.82 -44.47 10.34
N ALA A 12 -14.73 -44.34 11.66
CA ALA A 12 -15.87 -44.50 12.55
C ALA A 12 -16.66 -43.17 12.61
N ALA A 13 -17.90 -43.23 12.13
CA ALA A 13 -19.12 -42.49 12.46
C ALA A 13 -19.07 -40.99 12.88
N ILE A 14 -19.81 -40.14 12.15
CA ILE A 14 -21.03 -39.43 12.61
C ILE A 14 -21.79 -38.79 11.41
N LYS A 15 -23.08 -39.18 11.26
CA LYS A 15 -24.26 -38.50 10.67
C LYS A 15 -24.29 -38.04 9.18
N ALA A 16 -24.61 -39.00 8.30
CA ALA A 16 -25.70 -39.09 7.29
C ALA A 16 -26.34 -37.87 6.54
N GLY A 17 -25.87 -36.63 6.67
CA GLY A 17 -26.38 -35.47 5.90
C GLY A 17 -25.40 -34.88 4.88
N ALA A 18 -24.09 -35.09 5.07
CA ALA A 18 -23.04 -34.51 4.24
C ALA A 18 -22.65 -35.37 3.02
N GLN A 19 -22.98 -36.66 3.01
CA GLN A 19 -22.54 -37.58 1.95
C GLN A 19 -23.14 -37.24 0.58
N ASN A 20 -24.42 -36.86 0.54
CA ASN A 20 -25.11 -36.55 -0.72
C ASN A 20 -24.62 -35.23 -1.37
N LEU A 21 -24.21 -34.22 -0.58
CA LEU A 21 -23.69 -32.96 -1.11
C LEU A 21 -22.24 -33.09 -1.62
N VAL A 22 -21.42 -33.91 -0.97
CA VAL A 22 -20.04 -34.18 -1.39
C VAL A 22 -20.00 -35.06 -2.64
N ASP A 23 -20.91 -36.03 -2.77
CA ASP A 23 -21.04 -36.86 -3.98
C ASP A 23 -21.54 -36.05 -5.19
N ASP A 24 -22.50 -35.13 -5.00
CA ASP A 24 -23.00 -34.23 -6.07
C ASP A 24 -21.90 -33.26 -6.56
N GLN A 25 -21.07 -32.75 -5.66
CA GLN A 25 -19.98 -31.83 -6.01
C GLN A 25 -18.88 -32.56 -6.78
N ALA A 26 -18.48 -33.77 -6.34
CA ALA A 26 -17.49 -34.58 -7.03
C ALA A 26 -17.98 -35.06 -8.41
N GLU A 27 -19.28 -35.33 -8.58
CA GLU A 27 -19.86 -35.65 -9.88
C GLU A 27 -19.88 -34.44 -10.82
N CYS A 28 -20.23 -33.25 -10.31
CA CYS A 28 -20.19 -32.01 -11.09
C CYS A 28 -18.78 -31.70 -11.62
N GLN A 29 -17.75 -31.84 -10.78
CA GLN A 29 -16.36 -31.60 -11.15
C GLN A 29 -15.89 -32.57 -12.25
N ARG A 30 -16.22 -33.87 -12.11
CA ARG A 30 -15.92 -34.89 -13.14
C ARG A 30 -16.61 -34.60 -14.47
N ARG A 31 -17.82 -34.04 -14.45
CA ARG A 31 -18.53 -33.60 -15.65
C ARG A 31 -17.83 -32.40 -16.32
N CYS A 32 -17.36 -31.42 -15.56
CA CYS A 32 -16.60 -30.29 -16.11
C CYS A 32 -15.31 -30.75 -16.80
N ILE A 33 -14.57 -31.69 -16.21
CA ILE A 33 -13.38 -32.28 -16.83
C ILE A 33 -13.74 -32.99 -18.14
N ARG A 34 -14.80 -33.81 -18.15
CA ARG A 34 -15.23 -34.55 -19.35
C ARG A 34 -15.64 -33.61 -20.48
N ASN A 35 -16.44 -32.59 -20.18
CA ASN A 35 -16.89 -31.62 -21.18
C ASN A 35 -15.70 -30.87 -21.80
N MET A 36 -14.68 -30.58 -21.00
CA MET A 36 -13.46 -29.95 -21.51
C MET A 36 -12.60 -30.89 -22.34
N LEU A 37 -12.55 -32.20 -22.03
CA LEU A 37 -11.80 -33.19 -22.82
C LEU A 37 -12.37 -33.40 -24.23
N GLU A 38 -13.68 -33.15 -24.38
CA GLU A 38 -14.40 -33.28 -25.65
C GLU A 38 -14.28 -32.03 -26.55
N THR A 39 -13.59 -30.96 -26.12
CA THR A 39 -13.43 -29.73 -26.92
C THR A 39 -12.41 -29.90 -28.06
N GLU A 40 -12.80 -29.48 -29.27
CA GLU A 40 -11.93 -29.49 -30.45
C GLU A 40 -11.18 -28.15 -30.66
N SER A 41 -11.45 -27.13 -29.84
CA SER A 41 -11.00 -25.74 -30.09
C SER A 41 -9.56 -25.41 -29.68
N LEU A 42 -8.84 -26.34 -29.05
CA LEU A 42 -7.51 -26.06 -28.45
C LEU A 42 -6.33 -26.64 -29.25
N GLY A 43 -6.57 -27.05 -30.50
CA GLY A 43 -5.51 -27.53 -31.42
C GLY A 43 -4.89 -28.87 -31.03
N CYS A 44 -5.56 -29.64 -30.16
CA CYS A 44 -5.21 -31.01 -29.79
C CYS A 44 -6.15 -32.01 -30.47
N ILE A 45 -5.69 -33.25 -30.66
CA ILE A 45 -6.56 -34.33 -31.12
C ILE A 45 -7.63 -34.58 -30.03
N GLN A 46 -8.86 -34.86 -30.44
CA GLN A 46 -9.98 -35.06 -29.52
C GLN A 46 -9.65 -36.10 -28.45
N ASN A 47 -9.92 -35.77 -27.17
CA ASN A 47 -9.60 -36.59 -25.99
C ASN A 47 -8.10 -36.83 -25.72
N ASP A 48 -7.17 -36.11 -26.36
CA ASP A 48 -5.75 -36.13 -25.98
C ASP A 48 -5.51 -35.30 -24.72
N ALA A 49 -5.78 -35.91 -23.56
CA ALA A 49 -5.68 -35.27 -22.26
C ALA A 49 -4.27 -34.70 -21.97
N ALA A 50 -3.21 -35.26 -22.54
CA ALA A 50 -1.85 -34.81 -22.31
C ALA A 50 -1.52 -33.55 -23.12
N CYS A 51 -1.90 -33.54 -24.40
CA CYS A 51 -1.85 -32.31 -25.20
C CYS A 51 -2.72 -31.21 -24.57
N LEU A 52 -3.96 -31.54 -24.17
CA LEU A 52 -4.87 -30.59 -23.56
C LEU A 52 -4.33 -30.04 -22.23
N CYS A 53 -3.75 -30.88 -21.38
CA CYS A 53 -3.12 -30.45 -20.13
C CYS A 53 -1.86 -29.58 -20.30
N SER A 54 -1.27 -29.54 -21.50
CA SER A 54 -0.21 -28.59 -21.85
C SER A 54 -0.74 -27.20 -22.22
N LYS A 55 -2.06 -27.05 -22.42
CA LYS A 55 -2.71 -25.78 -22.75
C LYS A 55 -3.28 -25.13 -21.50
N ALA A 56 -2.92 -23.86 -21.25
CA ALA A 56 -3.44 -23.10 -20.12
C ALA A 56 -4.97 -22.97 -20.18
N ASP A 57 -5.52 -22.74 -21.38
CA ASP A 57 -6.96 -22.56 -21.62
C ASP A 57 -7.79 -23.81 -21.29
N PHE A 58 -7.20 -25.01 -21.36
CA PHE A 58 -7.87 -26.23 -20.92
C PHE A 58 -8.08 -26.23 -19.40
N LYS A 59 -7.06 -25.83 -18.64
CA LYS A 59 -7.15 -25.72 -17.17
C LYS A 59 -8.08 -24.57 -16.77
N TYR A 60 -8.07 -23.47 -17.51
CA TYR A 60 -9.00 -22.36 -17.31
C TYR A 60 -10.44 -22.76 -17.60
N GLY A 61 -10.70 -23.52 -18.66
CA GLY A 61 -12.04 -24.03 -18.95
C GLY A 61 -12.56 -24.99 -17.87
N ILE A 62 -11.71 -25.86 -17.32
CA ILE A 62 -12.07 -26.72 -16.17
C ILE A 62 -12.39 -25.86 -14.94
N ARG A 63 -11.53 -24.88 -14.64
CA ARG A 63 -11.71 -23.94 -13.52
C ARG A 63 -13.02 -23.18 -13.67
N ASP A 64 -13.25 -22.54 -14.81
CA ASP A 64 -14.39 -21.66 -15.07
C ASP A 64 -15.70 -22.46 -15.08
N CYS A 65 -15.70 -23.67 -15.68
CA CYS A 65 -16.82 -24.60 -15.57
C CYS A 65 -17.09 -24.98 -14.12
N THR A 66 -16.05 -25.27 -13.33
CA THR A 66 -16.20 -25.72 -11.94
C THR A 66 -16.70 -24.59 -11.03
N ILE A 67 -16.26 -23.35 -11.26
CA ILE A 67 -16.79 -22.17 -10.55
C ILE A 67 -18.25 -21.93 -10.94
N GLY A 68 -18.55 -21.87 -12.24
CA GLY A 68 -19.87 -21.52 -12.74
C GLY A 68 -20.92 -22.60 -12.49
N ALA A 69 -20.59 -23.87 -12.74
CA ALA A 69 -21.53 -24.99 -12.67
C ALA A 69 -21.52 -25.70 -11.30
N CYS A 70 -20.38 -25.74 -10.60
CA CYS A 70 -20.24 -26.46 -9.33
C CYS A 70 -20.12 -25.52 -8.12
N LYS A 71 -20.29 -24.20 -8.30
CA LYS A 71 -20.26 -23.16 -7.24
C LYS A 71 -19.05 -23.29 -6.30
N SER A 72 -17.92 -23.75 -6.83
CA SER A 72 -16.70 -23.99 -6.05
C SER A 72 -15.90 -22.69 -5.91
N SER A 73 -15.15 -22.54 -4.80
CA SER A 73 -14.22 -21.43 -4.65
C SER A 73 -13.14 -21.48 -5.73
N TRP A 74 -12.55 -20.32 -6.03
CA TRP A 74 -11.50 -20.20 -7.05
C TRP A 74 -10.33 -21.17 -6.80
N GLN A 75 -9.84 -21.23 -5.56
CA GLN A 75 -8.73 -22.09 -5.15
C GLN A 75 -9.05 -23.57 -5.36
N THR A 76 -10.27 -23.99 -5.02
CA THR A 76 -10.73 -25.37 -5.21
C THR A 76 -10.82 -25.71 -6.70
N ALA A 77 -11.37 -24.80 -7.52
CA ALA A 77 -11.52 -25.00 -8.96
C ALA A 77 -10.18 -25.07 -9.71
N VAL A 78 -9.20 -24.24 -9.31
CA VAL A 78 -7.82 -24.31 -9.83
C VAL A 78 -7.15 -25.63 -9.43
N GLY A 79 -7.31 -26.04 -8.17
CA GLY A 79 -6.77 -27.30 -7.65
C GLY A 79 -7.26 -28.52 -8.43
N ILE A 80 -8.52 -28.52 -8.89
CA ILE A 80 -9.10 -29.62 -9.67
C ILE A 80 -8.46 -29.76 -11.05
N GLY A 81 -8.30 -28.66 -11.79
CA GLY A 81 -7.63 -28.69 -13.09
C GLY A 81 -6.16 -29.11 -12.99
N ASN A 82 -5.46 -28.65 -11.95
CA ASN A 82 -4.07 -29.01 -11.70
C ASN A 82 -3.91 -30.49 -11.29
N SER A 83 -4.79 -30.99 -10.41
CA SER A 83 -4.76 -32.39 -9.96
C SER A 83 -4.98 -33.35 -11.13
N PHE A 84 -6.01 -33.10 -11.96
CA PHE A 84 -6.26 -33.90 -13.16
C PHE A 84 -5.04 -33.94 -14.09
N CYS A 85 -4.44 -32.79 -14.38
CA CYS A 85 -3.29 -32.75 -15.28
C CYS A 85 -2.00 -33.35 -14.68
N SER A 86 -1.85 -33.32 -13.36
CA SER A 86 -0.75 -34.00 -12.67
C SER A 86 -0.87 -35.53 -12.74
N GLU A 87 -2.09 -36.06 -12.67
CA GLU A 87 -2.34 -37.50 -12.80
C GLU A 87 -2.11 -37.98 -14.25
N VAL A 88 -2.55 -37.18 -15.23
CA VAL A 88 -2.32 -37.46 -16.66
C VAL A 88 -0.82 -37.50 -16.98
N THR A 89 -0.04 -36.54 -16.46
CA THR A 89 1.42 -36.48 -16.71
C THR A 89 2.20 -37.57 -15.97
N ALA A 90 1.77 -37.98 -14.78
CA ALA A 90 2.35 -39.12 -14.07
C ALA A 90 2.23 -40.44 -14.85
N SER A 91 1.14 -40.61 -15.63
CA SER A 91 0.89 -41.81 -16.43
C SER A 91 1.73 -41.96 -17.71
N GLN A 92 2.50 -40.94 -18.12
CA GLN A 92 3.26 -40.92 -19.38
C GLN A 92 4.78 -41.11 -19.24
N SER A 93 5.30 -41.37 -18.04
CA SER A 93 6.75 -41.37 -17.75
C SER A 93 7.52 -42.66 -18.12
N PHE A 94 7.00 -43.48 -19.06
CA PHE A 94 7.74 -44.64 -19.58
C PHE A 94 7.97 -44.55 -21.11
N ALA A 95 9.25 -44.40 -21.49
CA ALA A 95 9.91 -44.66 -22.80
C ALA A 95 10.52 -43.43 -23.54
N PRO A 96 11.63 -43.62 -24.31
CA PRO A 96 12.74 -42.67 -24.34
C PRO A 96 13.00 -41.93 -25.67
N SER A 97 13.78 -40.85 -25.53
CA SER A 97 14.52 -39.99 -26.48
C SER A 97 14.75 -40.46 -27.93
N SER A 98 14.56 -39.53 -28.88
CA SER A 98 15.37 -39.48 -30.11
C SER A 98 15.61 -38.04 -30.58
N THR A 99 16.84 -37.84 -31.06
CA THR A 99 17.53 -36.64 -31.55
C THR A 99 17.22 -36.30 -33.01
N LEU A 100 17.26 -35.01 -33.40
CA LEU A 100 17.52 -34.56 -34.79
C LEU A 100 18.21 -33.16 -34.81
N PRO A 101 18.90 -32.78 -35.91
CA PRO A 101 20.09 -31.92 -35.89
C PRO A 101 19.91 -30.51 -36.51
N SER A 102 20.98 -29.74 -36.33
CA SER A 102 21.34 -28.40 -36.83
C SER A 102 21.14 -28.11 -38.32
N ALA A 103 20.79 -26.85 -38.64
CA ALA A 103 21.10 -26.21 -39.93
C ALA A 103 21.37 -24.70 -39.78
N ASN A 104 22.30 -24.24 -40.62
CA ASN A 104 23.10 -23.02 -40.56
C ASN A 104 22.40 -21.69 -40.90
N ALA A 105 23.04 -20.63 -40.40
CA ALA A 105 22.86 -19.23 -40.72
C ALA A 105 23.27 -18.86 -42.16
N ASN A 106 22.68 -17.79 -42.68
CA ASN A 106 23.42 -16.83 -43.51
C ASN A 106 22.80 -15.43 -43.48
N SER A 107 23.70 -14.44 -43.41
CA SER A 107 23.49 -13.01 -43.27
C SER A 107 23.39 -12.27 -44.61
N SER A 108 22.68 -11.14 -44.66
CA SER A 108 23.00 -10.03 -45.57
C SER A 108 22.52 -8.67 -45.05
N THR A 109 23.46 -7.74 -44.98
CA THR A 109 23.39 -6.33 -44.57
C THR A 109 22.91 -5.40 -45.70
N SER A 110 22.20 -4.32 -45.36
CA SER A 110 22.13 -3.11 -46.20
C SER A 110 21.94 -1.82 -45.37
N ALA A 111 22.59 -0.76 -45.86
CA ALA A 111 22.98 0.47 -45.18
C ALA A 111 21.86 1.50 -44.92
N ALA A 112 22.10 2.37 -43.93
CA ALA A 112 21.29 3.52 -43.55
C ALA A 112 21.77 4.83 -44.21
N PRO A 113 20.89 5.82 -44.48
CA PRO A 113 21.30 7.15 -44.93
C PRO A 113 21.46 8.13 -43.75
N THR A 114 22.50 8.96 -43.87
CA THR A 114 22.87 10.08 -43.00
C THR A 114 22.00 11.32 -43.21
N LEU A 115 21.65 12.03 -42.13
CA LEU A 115 21.07 13.39 -42.19
C LEU A 115 21.87 14.37 -41.32
N THR A 116 22.13 15.54 -41.89
CA THR A 116 22.83 16.70 -41.31
C THR A 116 21.93 17.53 -40.38
N PRO A 117 22.44 18.16 -39.30
CA PRO A 117 21.61 18.90 -38.34
C PRO A 117 21.36 20.35 -38.76
N CYS A 118 20.13 20.83 -38.51
CA CYS A 118 19.75 22.24 -38.59
C CYS A 118 19.69 22.84 -37.17
N SER A 119 20.38 23.97 -36.96
CA SER A 119 20.44 24.72 -35.71
C SER A 119 19.54 25.97 -35.77
N TRP A 120 18.78 26.27 -34.70
CA TRP A 120 18.10 27.56 -34.49
C TRP A 120 18.10 27.98 -32.99
N PRO A 121 17.95 29.29 -32.69
CA PRO A 121 18.59 29.98 -31.58
C PRO A 121 17.77 30.03 -30.27
N LEU A 122 18.49 30.16 -29.16
CA LEU A 122 17.97 30.40 -27.79
C LEU A 122 17.29 31.77 -27.66
N PRO A 123 16.11 31.87 -27.02
CA PRO A 123 15.60 33.13 -26.50
C PRO A 123 16.05 33.36 -25.04
N SER A 124 16.60 34.54 -24.80
CA SER A 124 17.00 35.10 -23.52
C SER A 124 15.84 35.34 -22.56
N GLN A 125 16.13 35.18 -21.26
CA GLN A 125 15.27 35.57 -20.15
C GLN A 125 14.97 37.08 -20.15
N SER A 126 13.74 37.46 -19.80
CA SER A 126 13.46 38.76 -19.18
C SER A 126 12.28 38.70 -18.22
N SER A 127 12.55 39.19 -17.01
CA SER A 127 11.71 39.36 -15.83
C SER A 127 10.48 40.25 -16.03
N VAL A 128 9.40 39.94 -15.30
CA VAL A 128 8.16 40.73 -15.19
C VAL A 128 8.28 41.83 -14.13
N SER A 129 7.66 42.99 -14.38
CA SER A 129 7.16 43.94 -13.38
C SER A 129 5.88 44.63 -13.90
N PRO A 130 4.96 45.08 -13.01
CA PRO A 130 3.55 45.24 -13.34
C PRO A 130 3.11 46.67 -13.69
N GLY A 131 2.11 46.82 -14.57
CA GLY A 131 1.45 48.11 -14.83
C GLY A 131 0.25 48.07 -15.79
N SER A 132 -0.95 48.32 -15.25
CA SER A 132 -2.13 49.04 -15.81
C SER A 132 -2.68 48.80 -17.24
N ILE A 133 -3.98 48.46 -17.27
CA ILE A 133 -4.99 48.45 -18.37
C ILE A 133 -5.42 49.91 -18.69
N PRO A 134 -5.80 50.37 -19.94
CA PRO A 134 -6.98 49.87 -20.66
C PRO A 134 -7.07 49.92 -22.21
N GLY A 135 -7.92 49.01 -22.74
CA GLY A 135 -8.87 49.33 -23.82
C GLY A 135 -8.74 48.55 -25.15
N GLY A 136 -9.85 47.95 -25.63
CA GLY A 136 -10.09 47.73 -27.07
C GLY A 136 -10.50 46.32 -27.52
N TYR A 137 -11.76 46.17 -27.93
CA TYR A 137 -12.38 45.00 -28.56
C TYR A 137 -11.69 44.51 -29.85
N ARG A 138 -11.63 43.18 -30.07
CA ARG A 138 -12.06 42.51 -31.32
C ARG A 138 -12.07 40.98 -31.19
N SER A 139 -13.15 40.38 -31.71
CA SER A 139 -13.31 38.93 -31.84
C SER A 139 -12.48 38.38 -33.02
N SER A 140 -11.81 37.27 -32.76
CA SER A 140 -11.34 36.32 -33.78
C SER A 140 -11.10 34.98 -33.10
N HIS A 141 -11.83 33.94 -33.51
CA HIS A 141 -11.58 32.56 -33.12
C HIS A 141 -10.19 32.12 -33.63
N PRO A 142 -9.29 31.58 -32.79
CA PRO A 142 -8.17 30.80 -33.28
C PRO A 142 -8.62 29.34 -33.43
N SER A 143 -8.52 28.82 -34.65
CA SER A 143 -8.53 27.41 -34.97
C SER A 143 -7.42 26.70 -34.17
N VAL A 144 -7.78 25.70 -33.38
CA VAL A 144 -6.86 24.83 -32.64
C VAL A 144 -6.10 23.96 -33.65
N SER A 145 -4.82 24.25 -33.89
CA SER A 145 -3.91 23.31 -34.52
C SER A 145 -3.43 22.31 -33.48
N MET A 146 -3.73 21.03 -33.69
CA MET A 146 -3.26 19.89 -32.89
C MET A 146 -1.73 19.96 -32.67
N PRO A 147 -1.22 19.73 -31.45
CA PRO A 147 0.22 19.56 -31.27
C PRO A 147 0.64 18.25 -31.95
N SER A 148 1.55 18.37 -32.90
CA SER A 148 2.20 17.25 -33.56
C SER A 148 3.05 16.49 -32.53
N THR A 149 3.00 15.17 -32.62
CA THR A 149 3.81 14.19 -31.88
C THR A 149 5.25 14.67 -31.62
N CYS A 150 5.59 14.97 -30.37
CA CYS A 150 6.98 15.11 -29.93
C CYS A 150 7.55 13.71 -29.74
N SER A 151 8.40 13.27 -30.68
CA SER A 151 9.34 12.18 -30.40
C SER A 151 10.50 12.74 -29.58
N PRO A 152 10.89 12.12 -28.46
CA PRO A 152 12.07 12.55 -27.72
C PRO A 152 13.32 12.23 -28.54
N SER A 153 14.16 13.23 -28.79
CA SER A 153 15.46 13.06 -29.43
C SER A 153 16.39 12.27 -28.50
N LEU A 154 16.80 11.08 -28.93
CA LEU A 154 17.78 10.23 -28.27
C LEU A 154 19.20 10.80 -28.44
N THR A 155 19.69 11.47 -27.39
CA THR A 155 20.98 11.15 -26.73
C THR A 155 21.06 11.96 -25.43
N PRO A 156 20.67 11.40 -24.26
CA PRO A 156 20.83 12.10 -22.99
C PRO A 156 22.13 11.66 -22.32
N GLY A 157 23.00 12.63 -22.02
CA GLY A 157 23.81 12.47 -20.81
C GLY A 157 22.85 12.39 -19.62
N ASP A 158 23.14 11.54 -18.65
CA ASP A 158 22.31 11.40 -17.45
C ASP A 158 22.22 12.74 -16.71
N THR A 159 21.03 13.35 -16.66
CA THR A 159 20.85 14.64 -15.97
C THR A 159 21.23 14.46 -14.51
N PRO A 160 22.08 15.32 -13.92
CA PRO A 160 22.59 15.08 -12.58
C PRO A 160 21.48 14.88 -11.55
N TYR A 161 21.54 13.79 -10.80
CA TYR A 161 20.75 13.55 -9.61
C TYR A 161 21.69 13.16 -8.47
N TRP A 162 21.44 13.64 -7.25
CA TRP A 162 22.37 13.45 -6.13
C TRP A 162 22.55 11.97 -5.78
N LEU A 163 21.48 11.17 -5.83
CA LEU A 163 21.52 9.76 -5.47
C LEU A 163 22.43 8.96 -6.41
N ALA A 164 22.57 9.36 -7.68
CA ALA A 164 23.48 8.68 -8.59
C ALA A 164 24.95 8.81 -8.17
N ASN A 165 25.30 9.95 -7.53
CA ASN A 165 26.68 10.41 -7.38
C ASN A 165 27.14 10.57 -5.92
N ILE A 166 26.23 10.45 -4.95
CA ILE A 166 26.60 10.43 -3.53
C ILE A 166 27.50 9.22 -3.27
N ALA A 167 28.39 9.33 -2.29
CA ALA A 167 29.18 8.18 -1.88
C ALA A 167 28.24 7.10 -1.34
N HIS A 168 28.26 5.91 -1.95
CA HIS A 168 27.44 4.77 -1.56
C HIS A 168 28.13 4.01 -0.44
N GLN A 169 27.81 4.37 0.80
CA GLN A 169 28.45 3.82 2.00
C GLN A 169 27.51 2.92 2.81
N GLY A 170 26.30 2.62 2.33
CA GLY A 170 25.34 1.80 3.05
C GLY A 170 25.82 0.36 3.32
N ILE A 171 25.42 -0.20 4.46
CA ILE A 171 25.64 -1.59 4.87
C ILE A 171 24.34 -2.25 5.33
N ALA A 172 24.15 -3.52 4.96
CA ALA A 172 23.15 -4.36 5.60
C ALA A 172 23.72 -4.93 6.90
N ALA A 173 23.52 -4.21 8.02
CA ALA A 173 24.23 -4.42 9.29
C ALA A 173 24.25 -5.88 9.78
N PHE A 174 23.12 -6.58 9.67
CA PHE A 174 22.94 -7.94 10.13
C PHE A 174 22.96 -9.00 9.01
N ASN A 175 23.37 -8.62 7.80
CA ASN A 175 23.58 -9.59 6.73
C ASN A 175 24.81 -10.46 7.03
N THR A 176 24.71 -11.77 6.80
CA THR A 176 25.82 -12.72 7.03
C THR A 176 27.04 -12.44 6.15
N ASN A 177 26.85 -11.80 4.99
CA ASN A 177 27.89 -11.39 4.05
C ASN A 177 28.10 -9.86 4.05
N ARG A 178 27.95 -9.21 5.21
CA ARG A 178 27.98 -7.74 5.37
C ARG A 178 29.09 -7.01 4.59
N SER A 179 30.30 -7.55 4.56
CA SER A 179 31.45 -6.88 3.91
C SER A 179 31.39 -6.86 2.38
N THR A 180 30.55 -7.72 1.77
CA THR A 180 30.44 -7.87 0.32
C THR A 180 29.03 -7.59 -0.19
N TYR A 181 28.04 -7.48 0.69
CA TYR A 181 26.66 -7.21 0.30
C TYR A 181 26.52 -5.75 -0.18
N GLN A 182 26.03 -5.57 -1.39
CA GLN A 182 25.82 -4.26 -2.01
C GLN A 182 24.36 -3.81 -1.85
N VAL A 183 24.15 -2.68 -1.17
CA VAL A 183 22.81 -2.06 -0.99
C VAL A 183 22.41 -1.26 -2.23
N PHE A 184 23.18 -0.23 -2.59
CA PHE A 184 22.95 0.59 -3.78
C PHE A 184 23.45 -0.10 -5.04
N ARG A 185 22.61 -0.17 -6.08
CA ARG A 185 22.89 -0.91 -7.31
C ARG A 185 22.45 -0.11 -8.52
N ASN A 186 23.40 0.40 -9.29
CA ASN A 186 23.08 1.02 -10.57
C ASN A 186 22.94 -0.08 -11.63
N VAL A 187 21.80 -0.16 -12.32
CA VAL A 187 21.55 -1.21 -13.31
C VAL A 187 22.61 -1.26 -14.44
N LYS A 188 23.26 -0.13 -14.74
CA LYS A 188 24.33 -0.07 -15.75
C LYS A 188 25.61 -0.78 -15.29
N ASP A 189 25.89 -0.83 -14.00
CA ASP A 189 27.01 -1.61 -13.44
C ASP A 189 26.79 -3.13 -13.59
N PHE A 190 25.53 -3.55 -13.73
CA PHE A 190 25.13 -4.93 -13.97
C PHE A 190 24.98 -5.26 -15.47
N GLY A 191 25.36 -4.33 -16.34
CA GLY A 191 25.41 -4.50 -17.80
C GLY A 191 24.17 -4.01 -18.55
N ALA A 192 23.26 -3.28 -17.91
CA ALA A 192 22.16 -2.63 -18.62
C ALA A 192 22.71 -1.50 -19.49
N ARG A 193 22.23 -1.35 -20.71
CA ARG A 193 22.68 -0.32 -21.65
C ARG A 193 21.81 0.93 -21.55
N GLY A 194 20.50 0.77 -21.44
CA GLY A 194 19.56 1.87 -21.47
C GLY A 194 19.55 2.61 -22.82
N ASP A 195 19.89 1.91 -23.92
CA ASP A 195 20.04 2.48 -25.27
C ASP A 195 18.79 2.36 -26.15
N GLY A 196 17.72 1.75 -25.63
CA GLY A 196 16.46 1.52 -26.34
C GLY A 196 16.50 0.38 -27.36
N VAL A 197 17.59 -0.38 -27.40
CA VAL A 197 17.79 -1.47 -28.38
C VAL A 197 18.18 -2.77 -27.70
N ALA A 198 19.15 -2.74 -26.79
CA ALA A 198 19.58 -3.93 -26.07
C ALA A 198 18.53 -4.37 -25.05
N ASP A 199 18.34 -5.68 -24.98
CA ASP A 199 17.52 -6.30 -23.94
C ASP A 199 18.27 -6.24 -22.60
N ASP A 200 17.77 -5.38 -21.72
CA ASP A 200 18.33 -5.09 -20.41
C ASP A 200 17.71 -5.93 -19.31
N THR A 201 16.74 -6.81 -19.62
CA THR A 201 16.00 -7.60 -18.62
C THR A 201 16.92 -8.37 -17.70
N ALA A 202 17.90 -9.07 -18.27
CA ALA A 202 18.83 -9.89 -17.51
C ALA A 202 19.74 -9.05 -16.61
N ALA A 203 20.11 -7.84 -17.02
CA ALA A 203 20.94 -6.93 -16.23
C ALA A 203 20.16 -6.34 -15.06
N ILE A 204 18.93 -5.89 -15.31
CA ILE A 204 18.04 -5.35 -14.27
C ILE A 204 17.74 -6.43 -13.22
N ASN A 205 17.30 -7.62 -13.65
CA ASN A 205 17.02 -8.73 -12.73
C ASN A 205 18.26 -9.23 -11.99
N ARG A 206 19.48 -9.09 -12.57
CA ARG A 206 20.73 -9.33 -11.85
C ARG A 206 20.94 -8.29 -10.75
N ALA A 207 20.80 -7.00 -11.06
CA ALA A 207 20.89 -5.93 -10.07
C ALA A 207 19.88 -6.14 -8.92
N ILE A 208 18.67 -6.60 -9.21
CA ILE A 208 17.68 -6.88 -8.16
C ILE A 208 18.07 -8.08 -7.29
N ARG A 209 18.49 -9.21 -7.86
CA ARG A 209 18.72 -10.44 -7.08
C ARG A 209 20.10 -10.58 -6.44
N ASP A 210 21.07 -9.78 -6.88
CA ASP A 210 22.47 -9.90 -6.45
C ASP A 210 22.61 -9.78 -4.92
N GLY A 211 23.61 -10.47 -4.37
CA GLY A 211 23.88 -10.51 -2.92
C GLY A 211 23.10 -11.58 -2.15
N GLY A 212 22.54 -12.59 -2.83
CA GLY A 212 21.88 -13.73 -2.16
C GLY A 212 20.53 -13.37 -1.53
N ARG A 213 19.73 -12.55 -2.22
CA ARG A 213 18.44 -12.05 -1.73
C ARG A 213 17.31 -13.07 -1.89
N PHE A 214 16.19 -12.78 -1.23
CA PHE A 214 14.98 -13.60 -1.27
C PHE A 214 14.01 -13.11 -2.36
N GLY A 215 13.85 -13.93 -3.40
CA GLY A 215 12.83 -13.74 -4.43
C GLY A 215 11.56 -14.54 -4.15
N PRO A 216 10.53 -14.42 -5.00
CA PRO A 216 9.22 -15.04 -4.79
C PRO A 216 9.31 -16.57 -4.59
N ALA A 217 10.16 -17.25 -5.37
CA ALA A 217 10.40 -18.69 -5.25
C ALA A 217 10.98 -19.12 -3.89
N GLY A 218 11.63 -18.20 -3.17
CA GLY A 218 12.17 -18.44 -1.84
C GLY A 218 11.11 -18.40 -0.74
N ARG A 219 9.95 -17.78 -0.98
CA ARG A 219 8.82 -17.65 -0.04
C ARG A 219 9.24 -17.14 1.36
N ARG A 220 10.16 -16.18 1.41
CA ARG A 220 10.73 -15.65 2.65
C ARG A 220 10.76 -14.14 2.65
N SER A 221 10.30 -13.55 3.75
CA SER A 221 10.57 -12.18 4.13
C SER A 221 12.04 -12.04 4.56
N SER A 222 12.54 -10.81 4.61
CA SER A 222 13.88 -10.51 5.14
C SER A 222 14.06 -9.03 5.35
N THR A 223 14.69 -8.68 6.46
CA THR A 223 15.16 -7.33 6.77
C THR A 223 16.66 -7.15 6.56
N THR A 224 17.38 -8.26 6.35
CA THR A 224 18.84 -8.30 6.24
C THR A 224 19.34 -8.16 4.80
N THR A 225 18.44 -8.08 3.81
CA THR A 225 18.78 -7.98 2.38
C THR A 225 18.08 -6.81 1.66
N PRO A 226 18.21 -5.56 2.13
CA PRO A 226 17.67 -4.39 1.47
C PRO A 226 18.38 -4.11 0.13
N ALA A 227 17.68 -3.59 -0.87
CA ALA A 227 18.31 -3.13 -2.11
C ALA A 227 17.69 -1.84 -2.63
N LEU A 228 18.54 -0.87 -2.98
CA LEU A 228 18.14 0.30 -3.78
C LEU A 228 18.68 0.10 -5.19
N VAL A 229 17.79 -0.21 -6.12
CA VAL A 229 18.12 -0.45 -7.52
C VAL A 229 17.85 0.84 -8.31
N TYR A 230 18.93 1.50 -8.71
CA TYR A 230 18.91 2.79 -9.38
C TYR A 230 18.93 2.64 -10.90
N PHE A 231 18.05 3.39 -11.56
CA PHE A 231 17.93 3.48 -13.02
C PHE A 231 18.36 4.88 -13.48
N PRO A 232 19.58 5.04 -14.03
CA PRO A 232 19.98 6.26 -14.74
C PRO A 232 19.05 6.56 -15.91
N ALA A 233 19.08 7.79 -16.43
CA ALA A 233 18.37 8.11 -17.67
C ALA A 233 18.75 7.13 -18.80
N GLY A 234 17.73 6.76 -19.59
CA GLY A 234 17.86 5.80 -20.68
C GLY A 234 16.54 5.09 -20.97
N THR A 235 16.53 4.34 -22.06
CA THR A 235 15.42 3.44 -22.42
C THR A 235 15.91 2.00 -22.28
N TYR A 236 15.34 1.27 -21.34
CA TYR A 236 15.70 -0.11 -21.02
C TYR A 236 14.67 -1.04 -21.64
N VAL A 237 15.04 -1.71 -22.73
CA VAL A 237 14.13 -2.67 -23.37
C VAL A 237 14.09 -3.94 -22.54
N ILE A 238 12.90 -4.45 -22.26
CA ILE A 238 12.70 -5.72 -21.55
C ILE A 238 11.86 -6.70 -22.38
N SER A 239 12.19 -7.98 -22.30
CA SER A 239 11.49 -9.09 -22.97
C SER A 239 10.91 -10.12 -22.00
N SER A 240 11.10 -9.93 -20.69
CA SER A 240 10.45 -10.70 -19.63
C SER A 240 10.28 -9.83 -18.38
N PRO A 241 9.50 -10.27 -17.37
CA PRO A 241 9.22 -9.45 -16.20
C PRO A 241 10.49 -9.04 -15.44
N ILE A 242 10.49 -7.81 -14.94
CA ILE A 242 11.34 -7.39 -13.83
C ILE A 242 10.70 -7.96 -12.57
N VAL A 243 11.38 -8.91 -11.93
CA VAL A 243 10.87 -9.57 -10.72
C VAL A 243 11.32 -8.76 -9.52
N ASP A 244 10.37 -8.12 -8.85
CA ASP A 244 10.64 -7.27 -7.70
C ASP A 244 10.79 -8.14 -6.43
N TYR A 245 11.97 -8.11 -5.82
CA TYR A 245 12.31 -8.96 -4.67
C TYR A 245 11.89 -8.30 -3.36
N TYR A 246 11.82 -9.07 -2.28
CA TYR A 246 11.45 -8.55 -0.95
C TYR A 246 12.39 -7.41 -0.50
N PHE A 247 11.86 -6.33 0.07
CA PHE A 247 12.64 -5.17 0.55
C PHE A 247 13.49 -4.49 -0.54
N THR A 248 12.89 -4.24 -1.71
CA THR A 248 13.53 -3.56 -2.85
C THR A 248 12.92 -2.19 -3.12
N GLN A 249 13.77 -1.22 -3.45
CA GLN A 249 13.35 0.07 -3.99
C GLN A 249 13.85 0.19 -5.44
N LEU A 250 12.93 0.28 -6.40
CA LEU A 250 13.23 0.59 -7.81
C LEU A 250 13.14 2.12 -7.99
N VAL A 251 14.28 2.77 -8.22
CA VAL A 251 14.40 4.23 -8.20
C VAL A 251 15.00 4.75 -9.50
N GLY A 252 14.20 5.40 -10.32
CA GLY A 252 14.69 6.11 -11.49
C GLY A 252 15.22 7.50 -11.20
N ASN A 253 15.96 8.05 -12.17
CA ASN A 253 16.39 9.44 -12.15
C ASN A 253 15.19 10.39 -12.35
N PRO A 254 14.80 11.20 -11.35
CA PRO A 254 13.65 12.08 -11.48
C PRO A 254 13.90 13.30 -12.39
N ASN A 255 15.17 13.66 -12.65
CA ASN A 255 15.52 14.76 -13.55
C ASN A 255 15.52 14.36 -15.04
N ALA A 256 15.43 13.06 -15.32
CA ALA A 256 15.27 12.48 -16.66
C ALA A 256 14.74 11.05 -16.50
N LEU A 257 13.41 10.91 -16.45
CA LEU A 257 12.77 9.63 -16.11
C LEU A 257 13.22 8.52 -17.06
N PRO A 258 13.82 7.43 -16.54
CA PRO A 258 14.13 6.25 -17.33
C PRO A 258 12.85 5.57 -17.83
N ILE A 259 12.92 5.04 -19.05
CA ILE A 259 11.82 4.33 -19.70
C ILE A 259 12.12 2.84 -19.63
N ILE A 260 11.26 2.06 -18.99
CA ILE A 260 11.21 0.60 -19.11
C ILE A 260 10.27 0.30 -20.28
N LYS A 261 10.82 -0.18 -21.39
CA LYS A 261 10.07 -0.41 -22.63
C LYS A 261 9.89 -1.90 -22.85
N ALA A 262 8.65 -2.38 -22.90
CA ALA A 262 8.37 -3.77 -23.25
C ALA A 262 8.66 -4.02 -24.74
N SER A 263 9.29 -5.16 -25.04
CA SER A 263 9.46 -5.62 -26.42
C SER A 263 8.10 -5.94 -27.07
N PRO A 264 7.94 -5.84 -28.40
CA PRO A 264 6.67 -6.12 -29.07
C PRO A 264 6.13 -7.55 -28.86
N LEU A 265 7.02 -8.53 -28.61
CA LEU A 265 6.67 -9.93 -28.37
C LEU A 265 6.80 -10.30 -26.88
N PHE A 266 6.49 -9.38 -25.98
CA PHE A 266 6.59 -9.61 -24.53
C PHE A 266 5.69 -10.79 -24.11
N PRO A 267 6.24 -11.90 -23.60
CA PRO A 267 5.53 -13.17 -23.44
C PRO A 267 4.76 -13.30 -22.12
N ALA A 268 4.90 -12.32 -21.21
CA ALA A 268 4.39 -12.40 -19.85
C ALA A 268 3.34 -11.33 -19.56
N THR A 269 2.52 -11.56 -18.53
CA THR A 269 1.42 -10.66 -18.20
C THR A 269 1.89 -9.37 -17.53
N TRP A 270 3.06 -9.31 -16.89
CA TRP A 270 3.47 -8.17 -16.07
C TRP A 270 4.86 -7.64 -16.45
N LEU A 271 5.01 -6.32 -16.60
CA LEU A 271 6.33 -5.71 -16.81
C LEU A 271 7.14 -5.72 -15.51
N ILE A 272 6.55 -5.24 -14.42
CA ILE A 272 7.09 -5.38 -13.06
C ILE A 272 6.18 -6.31 -12.27
N ASP A 273 6.76 -7.38 -11.72
CA ASP A 273 6.07 -8.42 -10.97
C ASP A 273 6.47 -8.38 -9.48
N GLY A 274 5.55 -7.89 -8.65
CA GLY A 274 5.73 -7.74 -7.20
C GLY A 274 5.70 -9.05 -6.43
N ASP A 275 4.98 -10.06 -6.92
CA ASP A 275 4.85 -11.36 -6.25
C ASP A 275 4.48 -12.47 -7.24
N GLN A 276 5.53 -12.97 -7.91
CA GLN A 276 5.40 -13.93 -8.98
C GLN A 276 4.68 -15.21 -8.52
N TYR A 277 3.69 -15.64 -9.30
CA TYR A 277 3.05 -16.94 -9.12
C TYR A 277 4.04 -18.08 -9.37
N GLN A 278 4.04 -19.04 -8.47
CA GLN A 278 4.88 -20.24 -8.52
C GLN A 278 4.15 -21.39 -9.25
N SER A 279 4.87 -22.48 -9.51
CA SER A 279 4.33 -23.63 -10.26
C SER A 279 3.14 -24.32 -9.58
N ASP A 280 2.91 -24.07 -8.29
CA ASP A 280 1.76 -24.56 -7.52
C ASP A 280 0.49 -23.70 -7.69
N GLY A 281 0.59 -22.57 -8.42
CA GLY A 281 -0.51 -21.64 -8.63
C GLY A 281 -0.71 -20.62 -7.51
N ASN A 282 0.18 -20.60 -6.51
CA ASN A 282 0.18 -19.58 -5.46
C ASN A 282 1.25 -18.52 -5.74
N GLN A 283 1.03 -17.31 -5.24
CA GLN A 283 2.04 -16.26 -5.19
C GLN A 283 3.25 -16.71 -4.36
N GLY A 284 4.41 -16.09 -4.55
CA GLY A 284 5.64 -16.43 -3.85
C GLY A 284 5.55 -16.10 -2.35
N TRP A 285 4.98 -14.95 -2.01
CA TRP A 285 4.72 -14.56 -0.64
C TRP A 285 3.22 -14.57 -0.34
N VAL A 286 2.89 -14.52 0.95
CA VAL A 286 1.56 -14.09 1.38
C VAL A 286 1.56 -12.57 1.24
N SER A 287 0.68 -12.02 0.40
CA SER A 287 0.71 -10.60 0.04
C SER A 287 0.54 -9.65 1.23
N THR A 288 -0.14 -10.06 2.29
CA THR A 288 -0.25 -9.30 3.54
C THR A 288 1.09 -9.13 4.25
N ASN A 289 2.11 -9.93 3.91
CA ASN A 289 3.45 -9.89 4.51
C ASN A 289 4.51 -9.32 3.56
N VAL A 290 4.11 -8.78 2.41
CA VAL A 290 5.03 -8.16 1.44
C VAL A 290 5.24 -6.69 1.80
N PHE A 291 6.30 -6.40 2.54
CA PHE A 291 6.59 -5.06 3.11
C PHE A 291 7.81 -4.38 2.48
N PHE A 292 7.99 -3.10 2.78
CA PHE A 292 9.22 -2.31 2.58
C PHE A 292 9.66 -2.16 1.12
N ARG A 293 8.72 -1.87 0.22
CA ARG A 293 8.98 -1.75 -1.22
C ARG A 293 8.66 -0.38 -1.78
N GLN A 294 9.43 0.06 -2.76
CA GLN A 294 9.14 1.30 -3.46
C GLN A 294 9.36 1.16 -4.96
N ILE A 295 8.47 1.74 -5.76
CA ILE A 295 8.72 2.02 -7.18
C ILE A 295 8.57 3.52 -7.39
N ARG A 296 9.64 4.20 -7.83
CA ARG A 296 9.58 5.64 -8.09
C ARG A 296 10.36 6.12 -9.29
N ASN A 297 9.84 7.16 -9.92
CA ASN A 297 10.47 7.90 -11.03
C ASN A 297 10.71 7.03 -12.28
N LEU A 298 9.72 6.25 -12.73
CA LEU A 298 9.84 5.40 -13.92
C LEU A 298 8.76 5.74 -14.94
N VAL A 299 9.08 5.56 -16.22
CA VAL A 299 8.08 5.42 -17.28
C VAL A 299 8.02 3.95 -17.67
N LEU A 300 6.84 3.36 -17.69
CA LEU A 300 6.58 2.02 -18.23
C LEU A 300 5.89 2.18 -19.58
N ASP A 301 6.57 1.82 -20.66
CA ASP A 301 6.05 1.87 -22.02
C ASP A 301 5.69 0.46 -22.51
N MET A 302 4.39 0.23 -22.66
CA MET A 302 3.79 -1.01 -23.15
C MET A 302 3.11 -0.81 -24.50
N THR A 303 3.30 0.33 -25.16
CA THR A 303 2.54 0.69 -26.37
C THR A 303 2.87 -0.19 -27.57
N ASP A 304 4.06 -0.82 -27.57
CA ASP A 304 4.51 -1.77 -28.61
C ASP A 304 3.86 -3.15 -28.47
N ILE A 305 3.26 -3.49 -27.32
CA ILE A 305 2.49 -4.73 -27.15
C ILE A 305 1.16 -4.56 -27.91
N PRO A 306 0.76 -5.54 -28.77
CA PRO A 306 -0.52 -5.48 -29.48
C PRO A 306 -1.71 -5.38 -28.53
N ALA A 307 -2.70 -4.57 -28.89
CA ALA A 307 -3.85 -4.27 -28.03
C ALA A 307 -4.58 -5.53 -27.55
N ASP A 308 -4.75 -6.53 -28.40
CA ASP A 308 -5.46 -7.77 -28.11
C ASP A 308 -4.67 -8.76 -27.22
N VAL A 309 -3.45 -8.40 -26.80
CA VAL A 309 -2.62 -9.17 -25.87
C VAL A 309 -2.78 -8.60 -24.46
N ALA A 310 -3.13 -9.47 -23.51
CA ALA A 310 -3.20 -9.08 -22.11
C ALA A 310 -1.81 -8.74 -21.56
N ALA A 311 -1.64 -7.51 -21.08
CA ALA A 311 -0.40 -7.04 -20.48
C ALA A 311 -0.71 -6.03 -19.37
N THR A 312 0.11 -6.03 -18.32
CA THR A 312 -0.04 -5.18 -17.15
C THR A 312 1.28 -4.47 -16.84
N GLY A 313 1.23 -3.18 -16.52
CA GLY A 313 2.44 -2.41 -16.18
C GLY A 313 3.06 -2.90 -14.88
N ILE A 314 2.29 -2.88 -13.79
CA ILE A 314 2.76 -3.30 -12.47
C ILE A 314 1.75 -4.25 -11.84
N HIS A 315 2.24 -5.40 -11.39
CA HIS A 315 1.55 -6.32 -10.48
C HIS A 315 2.03 -6.03 -9.05
N TRP A 316 1.15 -5.51 -8.19
CA TRP A 316 1.47 -4.91 -6.90
C TRP A 316 0.68 -5.49 -5.70
N PRO A 317 0.65 -6.83 -5.52
CA PRO A 317 0.15 -7.43 -4.29
C PRO A 317 1.11 -7.11 -3.13
N THR A 318 0.63 -6.41 -2.10
CA THR A 318 1.50 -5.86 -1.07
C THR A 318 0.83 -5.62 0.28
N GLY A 319 1.62 -5.62 1.35
CA GLY A 319 1.28 -5.09 2.68
C GLY A 319 1.73 -3.63 2.88
N GLN A 320 1.85 -3.24 4.14
CA GLN A 320 2.22 -1.89 4.61
C GLN A 320 3.67 -1.50 4.26
N ALA A 321 4.00 -0.22 4.51
CA ALA A 321 5.30 0.39 4.20
C ALA A 321 5.75 0.18 2.75
N THR A 322 4.80 0.27 1.83
CA THR A 322 5.04 0.18 0.40
C THR A 322 4.50 1.40 -0.33
N SER A 323 5.22 1.84 -1.37
CA SER A 323 4.79 2.99 -2.16
C SER A 323 5.11 2.92 -3.65
N ILE A 324 4.21 3.49 -4.46
CA ILE A 324 4.47 3.85 -5.85
C ILE A 324 4.39 5.38 -5.96
N GLN A 325 5.43 6.01 -6.50
CA GLN A 325 5.54 7.47 -6.58
C GLN A 325 6.08 7.94 -7.93
N ASN A 326 5.44 8.92 -8.57
CA ASN A 326 5.97 9.56 -9.79
C ASN A 326 6.25 8.53 -10.90
N VAL A 327 5.25 7.70 -11.22
CA VAL A 327 5.34 6.66 -12.26
C VAL A 327 4.36 6.95 -13.38
N HIS A 328 4.84 6.84 -14.62
CA HIS A 328 4.02 7.00 -15.82
C HIS A 328 3.85 5.64 -16.49
N ILE A 329 2.62 5.24 -16.81
CA ILE A 329 2.33 3.97 -17.47
C ILE A 329 1.61 4.26 -18.79
N MET A 330 2.23 3.90 -19.90
CA MET A 330 1.72 4.12 -21.25
C MET A 330 1.32 2.78 -21.87
N MET A 331 0.04 2.64 -22.17
CA MET A 331 -0.54 1.43 -22.75
C MET A 331 -1.06 1.67 -24.17
N ASN A 332 -1.20 0.60 -24.93
CA ASN A 332 -1.93 0.62 -26.19
C ASN A 332 -3.40 1.03 -25.93
N SER A 333 -3.87 2.06 -26.63
CA SER A 333 -5.21 2.63 -26.50
C SER A 333 -6.16 2.24 -27.64
N ASP A 334 -5.76 1.32 -28.51
CA ASP A 334 -6.59 0.84 -29.62
C ASP A 334 -7.83 0.11 -29.09
N SER A 335 -8.87 0.07 -29.92
CA SER A 335 -10.11 -0.64 -29.58
C SER A 335 -9.83 -2.13 -29.34
N GLY A 336 -10.40 -2.68 -28.26
CA GLY A 336 -10.16 -4.07 -27.87
C GLY A 336 -8.88 -4.28 -27.08
N THR A 337 -8.19 -3.21 -26.65
CA THR A 337 -7.05 -3.32 -25.74
C THR A 337 -7.40 -4.14 -24.49
N GLU A 338 -6.55 -5.10 -24.15
CA GLU A 338 -6.61 -5.91 -22.92
C GLU A 338 -5.56 -5.48 -21.89
N HIS A 339 -4.91 -4.33 -22.12
CA HIS A 339 -3.87 -3.82 -21.25
C HIS A 339 -4.43 -3.27 -19.94
N GLN A 340 -3.66 -3.39 -18.86
CA GLN A 340 -3.96 -2.82 -17.54
C GLN A 340 -2.76 -2.01 -17.03
N GLY A 341 -2.98 -0.85 -16.43
CA GLY A 341 -1.85 -0.04 -15.98
C GLY A 341 -1.23 -0.62 -14.72
N LEU A 342 -2.02 -0.64 -13.65
CA LEU A 342 -1.65 -1.13 -12.34
C LEU A 342 -2.66 -2.18 -11.86
N LEU A 343 -2.17 -3.31 -11.39
CA LEU A 343 -2.95 -4.39 -10.80
C LEU A 343 -2.56 -4.56 -9.33
N VAL A 344 -3.53 -4.47 -8.44
CA VAL A 344 -3.46 -4.99 -7.07
C VAL A 344 -4.62 -5.97 -6.97
N GLU A 345 -4.34 -7.26 -6.84
CA GLU A 345 -5.39 -8.29 -6.81
C GLU A 345 -5.67 -8.81 -5.39
N ASN A 346 -4.73 -8.64 -4.46
CA ASN A 346 -4.89 -8.82 -3.04
C ASN A 346 -3.80 -8.07 -2.24
N GLY A 347 -3.87 -8.10 -0.90
CA GLY A 347 -2.87 -7.48 -0.02
C GLY A 347 -3.47 -6.81 1.21
N SER A 348 -2.63 -6.17 2.00
CA SER A 348 -2.98 -5.25 3.11
C SER A 348 -2.30 -3.90 2.89
N GLY A 349 -2.54 -3.39 1.68
CA GLY A 349 -1.70 -2.38 1.08
C GLY A 349 -1.77 -0.97 1.67
N GLY A 350 -0.75 -0.21 1.28
CA GLY A 350 -0.37 1.09 1.81
C GLY A 350 -0.72 2.27 0.89
N PHE A 351 0.27 2.82 0.18
CA PHE A 351 0.17 4.17 -0.40
C PHE A 351 0.61 4.27 -1.87
N ILE A 352 -0.24 4.80 -2.75
CA ILE A 352 0.14 5.10 -4.15
C ILE A 352 -0.07 6.60 -4.40
N THR A 353 0.94 7.26 -4.96
CA THR A 353 0.83 8.67 -5.29
C THR A 353 1.52 9.13 -6.57
N ASP A 354 1.02 10.22 -7.15
CA ASP A 354 1.61 10.88 -8.31
C ASP A 354 1.84 9.93 -9.49
N VAL A 355 0.87 9.04 -9.74
CA VAL A 355 0.92 8.07 -10.84
C VAL A 355 0.09 8.59 -12.01
N ALA A 356 0.61 8.52 -13.22
CA ALA A 356 -0.10 8.86 -14.45
C ALA A 356 -0.22 7.64 -15.36
N ILE A 357 -1.43 7.34 -15.82
CA ILE A 357 -1.74 6.18 -16.65
C ILE A 357 -2.48 6.63 -17.91
N THR A 358 -2.04 6.15 -19.08
CA THR A 358 -2.64 6.48 -20.37
C THR A 358 -2.96 5.22 -21.17
N GLY A 359 -4.19 5.12 -21.68
CA GLY A 359 -4.65 4.00 -22.51
C GLY A 359 -5.23 2.83 -21.71
N GLY A 360 -5.39 1.68 -22.38
CA GLY A 360 -5.73 0.40 -21.74
C GLY A 360 -7.21 0.16 -21.44
N LYS A 361 -7.51 -1.10 -21.11
CA LYS A 361 -8.82 -1.58 -20.65
C LYS A 361 -9.15 -1.01 -19.28
N TYR A 362 -8.20 -1.16 -18.36
CA TYR A 362 -8.24 -0.65 -17.01
C TYR A 362 -7.04 0.25 -16.81
N GLY A 363 -7.27 1.52 -16.44
CA GLY A 363 -6.17 2.36 -15.95
C GLY A 363 -5.55 1.70 -14.71
N ALA A 364 -6.39 1.43 -13.71
CA ALA A 364 -6.03 0.60 -12.58
C ALA A 364 -7.10 -0.45 -12.27
N ASN A 365 -6.65 -1.61 -11.82
CA ASN A 365 -7.45 -2.74 -11.36
C ASN A 365 -7.05 -3.02 -9.91
N PHE A 366 -7.97 -2.80 -8.98
CA PHE A 366 -7.65 -2.73 -7.55
C PHE A 366 -8.50 -3.65 -6.68
N GLY A 367 -7.83 -4.43 -5.86
CA GLY A 367 -8.35 -5.43 -4.95
C GLY A 367 -7.39 -5.64 -3.78
N SER A 368 -7.71 -5.11 -2.61
CA SER A 368 -6.91 -5.25 -1.37
C SER A 368 -7.81 -4.91 -0.20
N GLN A 369 -7.44 -5.34 1.01
CA GLN A 369 -8.13 -4.98 2.25
C GLN A 369 -8.39 -3.46 2.33
N GLN A 370 -7.32 -2.67 2.32
CA GLN A 370 -7.35 -1.22 2.28
C GLN A 370 -6.24 -0.63 1.41
N PHE A 371 -6.37 0.66 1.07
CA PHE A 371 -5.31 1.45 0.45
C PHE A 371 -5.62 2.95 0.50
N THR A 372 -4.56 3.76 0.41
CA THR A 372 -4.66 5.21 0.18
C THR A 372 -4.08 5.58 -1.18
N ILE A 373 -4.93 6.17 -2.04
CA ILE A 373 -4.54 6.60 -3.38
C ILE A 373 -4.62 8.13 -3.46
N ARG A 374 -3.49 8.78 -3.77
CA ARG A 374 -3.41 10.25 -3.88
C ARG A 374 -2.86 10.70 -5.22
N ASN A 375 -3.48 11.67 -5.88
CA ASN A 375 -2.96 12.25 -7.14
C ASN A 375 -2.71 11.18 -8.24
N LEU A 376 -3.67 10.28 -8.42
CA LEU A 376 -3.70 9.35 -9.56
C LEU A 376 -4.33 10.05 -10.77
N THR A 377 -3.64 10.07 -11.89
CA THR A 377 -4.15 10.57 -13.18
C THR A 377 -4.37 9.41 -14.13
N VAL A 378 -5.57 9.28 -14.70
CA VAL A 378 -5.88 8.28 -15.73
C VAL A 378 -6.50 8.96 -16.94
N SER A 379 -6.03 8.62 -18.14
CA SER A 379 -6.51 9.19 -19.39
C SER A 379 -6.68 8.14 -20.47
N ASN A 380 -7.72 8.27 -21.30
CA ASN A 380 -7.94 7.40 -22.48
C ASN A 380 -8.03 5.90 -22.14
N ALA A 381 -8.42 5.56 -20.91
CA ALA A 381 -8.72 4.19 -20.52
C ALA A 381 -10.20 3.90 -20.72
N ARG A 382 -10.57 2.66 -21.05
CA ARG A 382 -12.00 2.29 -21.12
C ARG A 382 -12.67 2.48 -19.75
N VAL A 383 -12.07 1.90 -18.71
CA VAL A 383 -12.44 2.14 -17.31
C VAL A 383 -11.23 2.72 -16.59
N GLY A 384 -11.43 3.86 -15.92
CA GLY A 384 -10.36 4.56 -15.21
C GLY A 384 -9.81 3.72 -14.06
N VAL A 385 -10.67 3.37 -13.10
CA VAL A 385 -10.41 2.48 -11.99
C VAL A 385 -11.49 1.41 -11.96
N TRP A 386 -11.09 0.14 -12.02
CA TRP A 386 -11.95 -0.99 -11.70
C TRP A 386 -11.60 -1.48 -10.29
N GLN A 387 -12.51 -1.28 -9.35
CA GLN A 387 -12.39 -1.80 -7.98
C GLN A 387 -12.96 -3.21 -7.94
N ALA A 388 -12.07 -4.19 -7.89
CA ALA A 388 -12.37 -5.61 -7.80
C ALA A 388 -13.04 -5.98 -6.48
N TRP A 389 -12.41 -5.63 -5.36
CA TRP A 389 -12.88 -5.90 -4.01
C TRP A 389 -12.14 -4.98 -3.03
N ASN A 390 -12.68 -4.78 -1.83
CA ASN A 390 -11.94 -4.20 -0.70
C ASN A 390 -12.74 -4.32 0.60
N TRP A 391 -12.14 -3.91 1.70
CA TRP A 391 -12.84 -3.52 2.92
C TRP A 391 -13.08 -2.01 2.95
N GLY A 392 -12.06 -1.20 2.63
CA GLY A 392 -12.23 0.24 2.47
C GLY A 392 -11.04 0.97 1.85
N TRP A 393 -11.29 1.87 0.91
CA TRP A 393 -10.25 2.64 0.19
C TRP A 393 -10.57 4.13 0.14
N ILE A 394 -9.53 4.98 0.12
CA ILE A 394 -9.64 6.41 -0.18
C ILE A 394 -8.94 6.76 -1.49
N TYR A 395 -9.60 7.60 -2.29
CA TYR A 395 -9.07 8.26 -3.47
C TYR A 395 -9.11 9.78 -3.26
N GLN A 396 -7.94 10.41 -3.15
CA GLN A 396 -7.81 11.85 -2.96
C GLN A 396 -7.09 12.50 -4.14
N GLY A 397 -7.66 13.56 -4.71
CA GLY A 397 -6.99 14.29 -5.78
C GLY A 397 -6.85 13.50 -7.08
N ILE A 398 -7.74 12.55 -7.37
CA ILE A 398 -7.67 11.78 -8.62
C ILE A 398 -8.15 12.63 -9.80
N ASN A 399 -7.53 12.42 -10.96
CA ASN A 399 -7.80 13.12 -12.21
C ASN A 399 -8.07 12.11 -13.32
N ILE A 400 -9.35 11.80 -13.58
CA ILE A 400 -9.71 10.79 -14.60
C ILE A 400 -10.36 11.47 -15.79
N ALA A 401 -9.88 11.18 -16.99
CA ALA A 401 -10.38 11.79 -18.23
C ALA A 401 -10.52 10.82 -19.41
N ASN A 402 -11.42 11.16 -20.34
CA ASN A 402 -11.61 10.46 -21.61
C ASN A 402 -11.86 8.96 -21.43
N CYS A 403 -12.94 8.59 -20.74
CA CYS A 403 -13.22 7.22 -20.36
C CYS A 403 -14.69 6.84 -20.55
N THR A 404 -15.02 5.55 -20.57
CA THR A 404 -16.44 5.15 -20.50
C THR A 404 -16.94 5.32 -19.08
N THR A 405 -16.23 4.69 -18.13
CA THR A 405 -16.54 4.75 -16.70
C THR A 405 -15.29 5.17 -15.94
N ALA A 406 -15.38 6.19 -15.08
CA ALA A 406 -14.20 6.64 -14.34
C ALA A 406 -13.86 5.71 -13.17
N VAL A 407 -14.86 5.28 -12.40
CA VAL A 407 -14.71 4.32 -11.29
C VAL A 407 -15.83 3.28 -11.39
N ASP A 408 -15.46 2.01 -11.52
CA ASP A 408 -16.38 0.88 -11.53
C ASP A 408 -16.20 0.08 -10.23
N MET A 409 -17.26 -0.01 -9.42
CA MET A 409 -17.28 -0.76 -8.17
C MET A 409 -18.37 -1.84 -8.19
N THR A 410 -18.71 -2.38 -9.38
CA THR A 410 -19.85 -3.28 -9.59
C THR A 410 -19.55 -4.76 -9.36
N ASN A 411 -18.29 -5.13 -9.10
CA ASN A 411 -17.86 -6.52 -9.05
C ASN A 411 -18.64 -7.35 -8.00
N GLY A 412 -18.99 -8.58 -8.37
CA GLY A 412 -19.88 -9.46 -7.59
C GLY A 412 -21.38 -9.23 -7.79
N GLY A 413 -21.77 -8.14 -8.45
CA GLY A 413 -23.17 -7.83 -8.74
C GLY A 413 -23.97 -7.43 -7.50
N GLN A 414 -25.27 -7.18 -7.69
CA GLN A 414 -26.13 -6.57 -6.67
C GLN A 414 -26.33 -7.42 -5.41
N ASP A 415 -26.29 -8.74 -5.52
CA ASP A 415 -26.55 -9.65 -4.40
C ASP A 415 -25.27 -10.11 -3.68
N SER A 416 -24.09 -9.80 -4.22
CA SER A 416 -22.80 -10.28 -3.68
C SER A 416 -21.66 -9.30 -4.00
N GLN A 417 -21.94 -7.99 -3.89
CA GLN A 417 -20.97 -6.94 -4.21
C GLN A 417 -19.70 -7.13 -3.35
N GLN A 418 -18.55 -7.30 -4.02
CA GLN A 418 -17.27 -7.63 -3.38
C GLN A 418 -16.53 -6.39 -2.85
N VAL A 419 -16.96 -5.21 -3.25
CA VAL A 419 -16.41 -3.94 -2.78
C VAL A 419 -17.11 -3.56 -1.48
N GLY A 420 -16.34 -3.45 -0.39
CA GLY A 420 -16.83 -2.96 0.90
C GLY A 420 -17.17 -1.48 0.84
N SER A 421 -16.14 -0.63 0.76
CA SER A 421 -16.32 0.83 0.72
C SER A 421 -15.28 1.60 -0.11
N ILE A 422 -15.73 2.70 -0.71
CA ILE A 422 -14.87 3.68 -1.39
C ILE A 422 -15.20 5.10 -0.91
N THR A 423 -14.17 5.90 -0.64
CA THR A 423 -14.28 7.34 -0.37
C THR A 423 -13.49 8.13 -1.41
N ILE A 424 -14.12 9.09 -2.10
CA ILE A 424 -13.48 9.90 -3.15
C ILE A 424 -13.57 11.38 -2.78
N ILE A 425 -12.43 12.05 -2.63
CA ILE A 425 -12.39 13.47 -2.28
C ILE A 425 -11.47 14.30 -3.17
N ASP A 426 -11.73 15.60 -3.27
CA ASP A 426 -10.80 16.59 -3.86
C ASP A 426 -10.38 16.30 -5.31
N SER A 427 -11.27 15.66 -6.06
CA SER A 427 -10.95 15.02 -7.34
C SER A 427 -11.59 15.71 -8.54
N THR A 428 -11.11 15.41 -9.75
CA THR A 428 -11.62 15.96 -11.00
C THR A 428 -11.86 14.85 -12.02
N ILE A 429 -13.06 14.81 -12.59
CA ILE A 429 -13.45 13.83 -13.61
C ILE A 429 -13.93 14.57 -14.85
N ARG A 430 -13.41 14.20 -16.02
CA ARG A 430 -13.68 14.90 -17.28
C ARG A 430 -13.98 13.96 -18.42
N ASP A 431 -14.90 14.34 -19.30
CA ASP A 431 -15.08 13.66 -20.58
C ASP A 431 -15.29 12.13 -20.43
N CYS A 432 -16.01 11.73 -19.38
CA CYS A 432 -16.36 10.34 -19.13
C CYS A 432 -17.88 10.17 -19.17
N ALA A 433 -18.38 9.07 -19.73
CA ALA A 433 -19.83 8.86 -19.80
C ALA A 433 -20.46 8.69 -18.40
N VAL A 434 -19.76 7.98 -17.51
CA VAL A 434 -20.15 7.75 -16.11
C VAL A 434 -18.97 8.09 -15.19
N PHE A 435 -19.23 8.79 -14.08
CA PHE A 435 -18.22 8.92 -13.01
C PHE A 435 -18.15 7.64 -12.17
N VAL A 436 -19.15 7.29 -11.37
CA VAL A 436 -19.15 6.03 -10.61
C VAL A 436 -20.25 5.10 -11.09
N ASP A 437 -19.91 3.84 -11.37
CA ASP A 437 -20.87 2.76 -11.60
C ASP A 437 -20.94 1.84 -10.38
N THR A 438 -22.16 1.61 -9.87
CA THR A 438 -22.38 0.84 -8.65
C THR A 438 -23.61 -0.05 -8.76
N VAL A 439 -23.62 -1.18 -8.05
CA VAL A 439 -24.76 -2.11 -7.97
C VAL A 439 -25.47 -2.06 -6.63
N TRP A 440 -25.11 -1.07 -5.78
CA TRP A 440 -25.66 -0.92 -4.45
C TRP A 440 -27.19 -0.78 -4.44
N ARG A 441 -27.82 -1.38 -3.44
CA ARG A 441 -29.21 -1.17 -3.09
C ARG A 441 -29.34 -1.04 -1.58
N GLU A 442 -30.43 -0.43 -1.15
CA GLU A 442 -30.81 -0.45 0.25
C GLU A 442 -31.02 -1.90 0.70
N SER A 443 -30.31 -2.28 1.76
CA SER A 443 -30.35 -3.62 2.34
C SER A 443 -29.86 -3.56 3.79
N VAL A 444 -29.91 -4.70 4.49
CA VAL A 444 -29.27 -4.84 5.81
C VAL A 444 -27.75 -5.00 5.75
N TRP A 445 -27.21 -5.22 4.54
CA TRP A 445 -25.78 -5.28 4.27
C TRP A 445 -25.26 -3.92 3.80
N SER A 446 -24.03 -3.59 4.20
CA SER A 446 -23.39 -2.29 4.00
C SER A 446 -22.29 -2.29 2.93
N ASN A 447 -22.03 -3.43 2.28
CA ASN A 447 -21.14 -3.49 1.12
C ASN A 447 -21.62 -2.58 -0.01
N GLY A 448 -20.69 -2.07 -0.82
CA GLY A 448 -20.94 -1.06 -1.84
C GLY A 448 -21.09 0.36 -1.28
N SER A 449 -20.67 0.59 -0.03
CA SER A 449 -20.70 1.93 0.59
C SER A 449 -19.82 2.91 -0.19
N LEU A 450 -20.34 4.12 -0.43
CA LEU A 450 -19.65 5.15 -1.21
C LEU A 450 -19.84 6.50 -0.55
N THR A 451 -18.76 7.28 -0.43
CA THR A 451 -18.85 8.71 -0.12
C THR A 451 -17.98 9.54 -1.07
N ILE A 452 -18.49 10.71 -1.44
CA ILE A 452 -17.88 11.62 -2.40
C ILE A 452 -17.95 13.02 -1.81
N GLU A 453 -16.83 13.76 -1.80
CA GLU A 453 -16.80 15.15 -1.32
C GLU A 453 -15.86 16.04 -2.16
N ASN A 454 -16.31 17.24 -2.51
CA ASN A 454 -15.53 18.22 -3.29
C ASN A 454 -14.95 17.63 -4.59
N VAL A 455 -15.81 17.02 -5.43
CA VAL A 455 -15.41 16.43 -6.72
C VAL A 455 -15.96 17.26 -7.88
N ASN A 456 -15.07 17.73 -8.75
CA ASN A 456 -15.41 18.48 -9.94
C ASN A 456 -15.70 17.54 -11.11
N LEU A 457 -16.82 17.75 -11.80
CA LEU A 457 -17.19 17.03 -13.01
C LEU A 457 -17.27 18.01 -14.19
N SER A 458 -16.72 17.65 -15.34
CA SER A 458 -16.87 18.40 -16.60
C SER A 458 -17.16 17.44 -17.74
N ASN A 459 -18.25 17.67 -18.47
CA ASN A 459 -18.67 16.76 -19.54
C ASN A 459 -18.82 15.30 -19.07
N VAL A 460 -19.49 15.12 -17.92
CA VAL A 460 -19.81 13.82 -17.33
C VAL A 460 -21.31 13.78 -17.08
N PRO A 461 -22.13 13.25 -18.01
CA PRO A 461 -23.59 13.33 -17.94
C PRO A 461 -24.20 12.50 -16.81
N ILE A 462 -23.53 11.43 -16.36
CA ILE A 462 -23.99 10.57 -15.26
C ILE A 462 -22.93 10.60 -14.15
N ALA A 463 -23.26 11.22 -13.03
CA ALA A 463 -22.36 11.24 -11.88
C ALA A 463 -22.32 9.86 -11.21
N ILE A 464 -23.49 9.29 -10.90
CA ILE A 464 -23.62 7.96 -10.30
C ILE A 464 -24.63 7.16 -11.12
N ASN A 465 -24.19 6.03 -11.65
CA ASN A 465 -25.02 5.04 -12.31
C ASN A 465 -25.30 3.88 -11.35
N GLY A 466 -26.55 3.40 -11.31
CA GLY A 466 -26.98 2.26 -10.52
C GLY A 466 -27.57 1.15 -11.39
N SER A 467 -27.88 -0.01 -10.78
CA SER A 467 -28.50 -1.15 -11.46
C SER A 467 -29.83 -0.82 -12.19
N SER A 468 -30.54 0.22 -11.74
CA SER A 468 -31.81 0.69 -12.32
C SER A 468 -31.66 1.96 -13.18
N GLY A 469 -30.43 2.35 -13.54
CA GLY A 469 -30.10 3.56 -14.27
C GLY A 469 -29.53 4.68 -13.39
N THR A 470 -29.58 5.92 -13.88
CA THR A 470 -28.98 7.10 -13.22
C THR A 470 -29.50 7.32 -11.80
N VAL A 471 -28.58 7.29 -10.83
CA VAL A 471 -28.83 7.58 -9.40
C VAL A 471 -28.61 9.07 -9.11
N LEU A 472 -27.52 9.63 -9.63
CA LEU A 472 -27.20 11.05 -9.53
C LEU A 472 -26.86 11.56 -10.92
N ALA A 473 -27.62 12.56 -11.38
CA ALA A 473 -27.33 13.23 -12.63
C ALA A 473 -25.99 13.97 -12.53
N GLY A 474 -25.19 13.88 -13.60
CA GLY A 474 -24.02 14.71 -13.78
C GLY A 474 -24.36 15.94 -14.61
N SER A 475 -23.40 16.42 -15.40
CA SER A 475 -23.56 17.59 -16.26
C SER A 475 -22.62 17.51 -17.45
N ILE A 476 -23.11 17.98 -18.60
CA ILE A 476 -22.26 18.24 -19.78
C ILE A 476 -21.41 19.52 -19.64
N TYR A 477 -21.66 20.32 -18.59
CA TYR A 477 -20.88 21.49 -18.20
C TYR A 477 -20.17 21.24 -16.86
N ASN A 478 -19.33 22.18 -16.43
CA ASN A 478 -18.69 22.12 -15.12
C ASN A 478 -19.74 22.10 -14.00
N MET A 479 -19.63 21.13 -13.10
CA MET A 479 -20.35 21.08 -11.83
C MET A 479 -19.44 20.57 -10.71
N THR A 480 -19.86 20.72 -9.47
CA THR A 480 -19.14 20.17 -8.31
C THR A 480 -20.13 19.41 -7.44
N ILE A 481 -19.79 18.14 -7.14
CA ILE A 481 -20.44 17.38 -6.09
C ILE A 481 -19.82 17.86 -4.78
N ASN A 482 -20.59 18.65 -4.01
CA ASN A 482 -20.11 19.18 -2.73
C ASN A 482 -19.92 18.04 -1.73
N ALA A 483 -20.97 17.24 -1.48
CA ALA A 483 -20.90 16.00 -0.74
C ALA A 483 -22.09 15.09 -1.08
N TRP A 484 -21.86 13.79 -1.25
CA TRP A 484 -22.88 12.78 -1.56
C TRP A 484 -22.42 11.41 -1.04
N GLY A 485 -23.35 10.51 -0.71
CA GLY A 485 -22.98 9.14 -0.37
C GLY A 485 -24.13 8.13 -0.47
N GLN A 486 -23.78 6.87 -0.24
CA GLN A 486 -24.72 5.76 -0.07
C GLN A 486 -24.15 4.74 0.95
N GLY A 487 -25.05 4.02 1.63
CA GLY A 487 -24.71 2.99 2.62
C GLY A 487 -25.44 3.21 3.94
N HIS A 488 -24.88 2.74 5.04
CA HIS A 488 -25.41 3.02 6.38
C HIS A 488 -24.81 4.32 6.93
N GLN A 489 -25.66 5.18 7.48
CA GLN A 489 -25.26 6.40 8.16
C GLN A 489 -25.69 6.43 9.62
N TYR A 490 -24.88 7.09 10.43
CA TYR A 490 -25.18 7.45 11.80
C TYR A 490 -25.02 8.96 11.95
N THR A 491 -26.10 9.62 12.36
CA THR A 491 -26.10 11.05 12.71
C THR A 491 -26.78 11.21 14.07
N PRO A 492 -26.91 12.43 14.63
CA PRO A 492 -27.68 12.62 15.86
C PRO A 492 -29.15 12.15 15.78
N SER A 493 -29.68 11.87 14.58
CA SER A 493 -31.01 11.27 14.41
C SER A 493 -31.03 9.73 14.48
N GLY A 494 -29.89 9.07 14.67
CA GLY A 494 -29.74 7.61 14.70
C GLY A 494 -29.31 6.97 13.37
N LEU A 495 -29.37 5.63 13.34
CA LEU A 495 -29.05 4.80 12.17
C LEU A 495 -30.08 5.01 11.04
N ALA A 496 -29.58 5.13 9.81
CA ALA A 496 -30.39 5.03 8.60
C ALA A 496 -29.61 4.39 7.45
N SER A 497 -30.28 3.65 6.58
CA SER A 497 -29.77 3.41 5.23
C SER A 497 -30.04 4.66 4.39
N PHE A 498 -29.06 5.10 3.60
CA PHE A 498 -29.19 6.33 2.82
C PHE A 498 -28.56 6.20 1.45
N LYS A 499 -29.01 7.07 0.55
CA LYS A 499 -28.44 7.33 -0.76
C LYS A 499 -28.82 8.75 -1.17
N GLY A 500 -27.89 9.68 -1.11
CA GLY A 500 -28.23 11.09 -1.27
C GLY A 500 -27.14 12.08 -0.87
N PRO A 501 -27.47 13.39 -0.90
CA PRO A 501 -26.54 14.44 -0.51
C PRO A 501 -26.16 14.33 0.97
N LEU A 502 -24.92 14.69 1.28
CA LEU A 502 -24.39 14.80 2.64
C LEU A 502 -24.11 16.27 2.98
N THR A 503 -23.93 16.57 4.26
CA THR A 503 -23.36 17.86 4.68
C THR A 503 -21.85 17.81 4.45
N PRO A 504 -21.26 18.69 3.63
CA PRO A 504 -19.81 18.73 3.44
C PRO A 504 -19.11 19.02 4.77
N VAL A 505 -17.97 18.38 4.98
CA VAL A 505 -17.15 18.61 6.17
C VAL A 505 -16.69 20.07 6.19
N ALA A 506 -16.86 20.73 7.33
CA ALA A 506 -16.31 22.06 7.54
C ALA A 506 -14.79 21.95 7.69
N ARG A 507 -14.03 22.34 6.66
CA ARG A 507 -12.57 22.19 6.63
C ARG A 507 -11.87 23.40 7.25
N PRO A 508 -11.18 23.28 8.40
CA PRO A 508 -10.43 24.37 9.00
C PRO A 508 -9.45 25.02 8.00
N PRO A 509 -9.34 26.36 7.94
CA PRO A 509 -8.43 27.03 7.00
C PRO A 509 -6.98 26.56 7.07
N ALA A 510 -6.51 26.17 8.26
CA ALA A 510 -5.16 25.66 8.47
C ALA A 510 -4.91 24.32 7.73
N LEU A 511 -5.96 23.49 7.57
CA LEU A 511 -5.88 22.18 6.91
C LEU A 511 -5.96 22.25 5.37
N ARG A 512 -6.34 23.41 4.81
CA ARG A 512 -6.56 23.57 3.37
C ARG A 512 -5.31 24.02 2.61
N ALA A 513 -5.21 23.59 1.36
CA ALA A 513 -4.27 24.17 0.42
C ALA A 513 -4.56 25.67 0.23
N HIS A 514 -3.51 26.48 0.00
CA HIS A 514 -3.65 27.93 -0.10
C HIS A 514 -4.56 28.33 -1.26
N GLY A 515 -5.61 29.12 -0.98
CA GLY A 515 -6.55 29.57 -2.00
C GLY A 515 -7.45 28.47 -2.59
N SER A 516 -7.53 27.30 -1.96
CA SER A 516 -8.30 26.14 -2.44
C SER A 516 -9.26 25.62 -1.36
N SER A 517 -10.30 24.91 -1.78
CA SER A 517 -11.16 24.09 -0.90
C SER A 517 -10.51 22.75 -0.52
N HIS A 518 -9.49 22.31 -1.27
CA HIS A 518 -8.83 21.02 -1.09
C HIS A 518 -8.04 20.99 0.21
N TYR A 519 -7.92 19.82 0.82
CA TYR A 519 -6.95 19.63 1.89
C TYR A 519 -5.52 19.84 1.36
N TYR A 520 -4.65 20.33 2.24
CA TYR A 520 -3.24 20.45 1.93
C TYR A 520 -2.60 19.07 1.80
N THR A 521 -1.88 18.86 0.72
CA THR A 521 -1.09 17.64 0.48
C THR A 521 0.33 18.04 0.08
N LYS A 522 1.29 17.16 0.38
CA LYS A 522 2.70 17.33 0.00
C LYS A 522 3.29 15.95 -0.27
N THR A 523 3.78 15.78 -1.48
CA THR A 523 4.53 14.58 -1.90
C THR A 523 5.88 14.47 -1.19
N LYS A 524 6.31 13.22 -0.95
CA LYS A 524 7.65 12.89 -0.45
C LYS A 524 8.75 13.66 -1.21
N PRO A 525 9.50 14.55 -0.55
CA PRO A 525 10.62 15.25 -1.18
C PRO A 525 11.71 14.29 -1.64
N GLN A 526 12.23 14.44 -2.87
CA GLN A 526 13.37 13.66 -3.36
C GLN A 526 14.61 14.51 -3.65
N TYR A 527 14.53 15.83 -3.43
CA TYR A 527 15.63 16.79 -3.51
C TYR A 527 16.33 16.81 -4.88
N GLU A 528 15.54 16.67 -5.94
CA GLU A 528 15.97 16.49 -7.33
C GLU A 528 16.89 17.61 -7.81
N SER A 529 16.63 18.84 -7.36
CA SER A 529 17.42 20.03 -7.72
C SER A 529 18.69 20.24 -6.88
N ASN A 530 18.88 19.47 -5.81
CA ASN A 530 20.02 19.64 -4.91
C ASN A 530 21.26 18.91 -5.44
N PRO A 531 22.42 19.58 -5.55
CA PRO A 531 23.67 18.89 -5.85
C PRO A 531 24.12 18.04 -4.66
N VAL A 532 24.94 17.00 -4.92
CA VAL A 532 25.52 16.10 -3.89
C VAL A 532 26.17 16.88 -2.74
N ALA A 533 26.82 18.01 -3.02
CA ALA A 533 27.44 18.86 -2.00
C ALA A 533 26.44 19.45 -0.98
N SER A 534 25.12 19.35 -1.23
CA SER A 534 24.07 19.72 -0.27
C SER A 534 23.85 18.67 0.80
N PHE A 535 24.40 17.46 0.63
CA PHE A 535 24.20 16.32 1.50
C PHE A 535 25.41 16.09 2.41
N VAL A 536 25.13 15.56 3.59
CA VAL A 536 26.13 15.05 4.52
C VAL A 536 25.75 13.61 4.83
N SER A 537 26.60 12.66 4.41
CA SER A 537 26.46 11.26 4.79
C SER A 537 26.68 11.12 6.30
N ILE A 538 25.80 10.37 6.97
CA ILE A 538 25.91 10.12 8.40
C ILE A 538 27.15 9.29 8.74
N ARG A 539 27.56 8.37 7.84
CA ARG A 539 28.77 7.58 8.02
C ARG A 539 30.04 8.40 7.82
N SER A 540 30.04 9.28 6.82
CA SER A 540 31.11 10.29 6.68
C SER A 540 31.19 11.25 7.87
N ALA A 541 30.08 11.45 8.60
CA ALA A 541 30.05 12.23 9.84
C ALA A 541 30.47 11.44 11.10
N GLY A 542 30.79 10.14 10.96
CA GLY A 542 31.37 9.31 12.02
C GLY A 542 30.45 8.23 12.59
N ALA A 543 29.20 8.11 12.14
CA ALA A 543 28.33 7.01 12.56
C ALA A 543 28.72 5.69 11.86
N VAL A 544 28.70 4.59 12.58
CA VAL A 544 29.15 3.28 12.10
C VAL A 544 28.01 2.52 11.42
N GLY A 545 26.81 2.52 12.00
CA GLY A 545 25.62 1.88 11.43
C GLY A 545 25.64 0.36 11.43
N ASP A 546 26.39 -0.29 12.33
CA ASP A 546 26.55 -1.75 12.39
C ASP A 546 25.65 -2.48 13.38
N GLY A 547 24.75 -1.76 14.05
CA GLY A 547 23.80 -2.28 15.03
C GLY A 547 24.39 -2.55 16.41
N THR A 548 25.70 -2.30 16.62
CA THR A 548 26.41 -2.61 17.87
C THR A 548 27.08 -1.37 18.46
N VAL A 549 27.82 -0.62 17.65
CA VAL A 549 28.49 0.62 18.09
C VAL A 549 27.44 1.67 18.45
N ASP A 550 27.69 2.38 19.55
CA ASP A 550 26.86 3.51 19.96
C ASP A 550 27.14 4.73 19.07
N ASP A 551 26.19 5.03 18.18
CA ASP A 551 26.27 6.11 17.20
C ASP A 551 25.67 7.43 17.71
N THR A 552 25.23 7.49 18.97
CA THR A 552 24.47 8.64 19.53
C THR A 552 25.19 9.97 19.33
N ALA A 553 26.47 10.03 19.71
CA ALA A 553 27.25 11.28 19.65
C ALA A 553 27.51 11.74 18.21
N ALA A 554 27.82 10.80 17.31
CA ALA A 554 28.09 11.10 15.90
C ALA A 554 26.82 11.61 15.20
N ILE A 555 25.69 10.94 15.42
CA ILE A 555 24.40 11.33 14.85
C ILE A 555 23.98 12.70 15.35
N GLN A 556 24.06 12.93 16.67
CA GLN A 556 23.66 14.20 17.25
C GLN A 556 24.50 15.37 16.72
N ALA A 557 25.82 15.20 16.59
CA ALA A 557 26.71 16.22 16.05
C ALA A 557 26.42 16.51 14.56
N ALA A 558 26.15 15.47 13.77
CA ALA A 558 25.82 15.62 12.36
C ALA A 558 24.52 16.41 12.16
N LEU A 559 23.45 16.07 12.89
CA LEU A 559 22.15 16.76 12.80
C LEU A 559 22.26 18.25 13.14
N LEU A 560 22.97 18.59 14.22
CA LEU A 560 23.18 19.98 14.62
C LEU A 560 23.99 20.76 13.57
N SER A 561 25.06 20.16 13.05
CA SER A 561 25.91 20.77 12.02
C SER A 561 25.15 20.98 10.70
N ALA A 562 24.38 19.99 10.26
CA ALA A 562 23.62 20.08 9.01
C ALA A 562 22.49 21.09 9.09
N ALA A 563 21.74 21.15 10.18
CA ALA A 563 20.70 22.16 10.36
C ALA A 563 21.30 23.59 10.37
N ALA A 564 22.42 23.79 11.07
CA ALA A 564 23.12 25.08 11.09
C ALA A 564 23.65 25.51 9.71
N SER A 565 24.11 24.55 8.90
CA SER A 565 24.63 24.78 7.55
C SER A 565 23.60 24.60 6.42
N ARG A 566 22.32 24.35 6.78
CA ARG A 566 21.20 24.07 5.87
C ARG A 566 21.45 22.91 4.90
N LYS A 567 22.25 21.92 5.32
CA LYS A 567 22.49 20.68 4.58
C LYS A 567 21.37 19.67 4.82
N ILE A 568 21.30 18.69 3.93
CA ILE A 568 20.42 17.52 4.06
C ILE A 568 21.26 16.40 4.65
N ILE A 569 20.80 15.76 5.73
CA ILE A 569 21.45 14.55 6.22
C ILE A 569 20.99 13.38 5.37
N PHE A 570 21.96 12.65 4.83
CA PHE A 570 21.75 11.36 4.19
C PHE A 570 22.15 10.27 5.18
N PHE A 571 21.18 9.49 5.65
CA PHE A 571 21.48 8.28 6.39
C PHE A 571 21.77 7.18 5.37
N ASP A 572 23.05 6.84 5.22
CA ASP A 572 23.47 5.64 4.50
C ASP A 572 22.80 4.40 5.13
N GLN A 573 22.59 3.34 4.36
CA GLN A 573 21.91 2.17 4.89
C GLN A 573 22.68 1.58 6.08
N GLY A 574 21.97 1.18 7.12
CA GLY A 574 22.58 0.66 8.34
C GLY A 574 21.60 0.60 9.50
N VAL A 575 22.09 0.04 10.61
CA VAL A 575 21.37 0.03 11.89
C VAL A 575 22.20 0.81 12.88
N TYR A 576 21.70 1.95 13.31
CA TYR A 576 22.40 2.93 14.13
C TYR A 576 21.93 2.80 15.57
N ARG A 577 22.71 2.09 16.40
CA ARG A 577 22.36 1.88 17.81
C ARG A 577 22.59 3.19 18.56
N VAL A 578 21.58 3.61 19.33
CA VAL A 578 21.65 4.83 20.16
C VAL A 578 21.27 4.51 21.61
N THR A 579 21.96 5.13 22.57
CA THR A 579 21.72 4.92 24.01
C THR A 579 21.24 6.16 24.76
N ASP A 580 21.09 7.28 24.05
CA ASP A 580 20.44 8.49 24.55
C ASP A 580 19.54 9.10 23.47
N THR A 581 18.71 10.06 23.87
CA THR A 581 17.84 10.81 22.98
C THR A 581 18.63 11.51 21.87
N ILE A 582 18.21 11.30 20.63
CA ILE A 582 18.62 12.06 19.46
C ILE A 582 17.64 13.22 19.27
N TYR A 583 18.14 14.44 19.47
CA TYR A 583 17.40 15.66 19.20
C TYR A 583 17.56 16.08 17.74
N ILE A 584 16.43 16.19 17.03
CA ILE A 584 16.36 16.73 15.67
C ILE A 584 16.01 18.23 15.77
N PRO A 585 16.94 19.14 15.43
CA PRO A 585 16.71 20.57 15.54
C PRO A 585 15.73 21.09 14.46
N PRO A 586 15.04 22.22 14.71
CA PRO A 586 14.26 22.89 13.69
C PRO A 586 15.07 23.17 12.41
N ASN A 587 14.41 23.11 11.26
CA ASN A 587 14.98 23.29 9.92
C ASN A 587 15.86 22.13 9.43
N SER A 588 15.66 20.94 9.98
CA SER A 588 16.33 19.72 9.54
C SER A 588 15.65 19.11 8.30
N ARG A 589 16.48 18.56 7.42
CA ARG A 589 16.07 17.72 6.28
C ARG A 589 16.86 16.43 6.32
N ILE A 590 16.17 15.29 6.33
CA ILE A 590 16.74 13.98 6.57
C ILE A 590 16.16 13.01 5.54
N VAL A 591 17.01 12.21 4.90
CA VAL A 591 16.61 11.15 3.97
C VAL A 591 17.48 9.92 4.17
N GLY A 592 16.87 8.74 4.16
CA GLY A 592 17.58 7.47 4.29
C GLY A 592 17.76 6.71 2.97
N GLU A 593 18.76 5.83 2.95
CA GLU A 593 19.04 4.88 1.86
C GLU A 593 18.40 3.52 2.16
N ALA A 594 17.30 3.17 1.50
CA ALA A 594 16.65 1.86 1.70
C ALA A 594 16.26 1.55 3.17
N PHE A 595 15.68 2.53 3.87
CA PHE A 595 15.17 2.40 5.24
C PHE A 595 16.24 2.09 6.32
N PRO A 596 17.23 2.97 6.55
CA PRO A 596 18.13 2.85 7.69
C PRO A 596 17.38 3.01 9.01
N VAL A 597 17.87 2.31 10.02
CA VAL A 597 17.20 2.17 11.31
C VAL A 597 17.96 2.93 12.38
N ILE A 598 17.31 3.85 13.09
CA ILE A 598 17.82 4.32 14.40
C ILE A 598 17.22 3.42 15.48
N MET A 599 18.07 2.73 16.23
CA MET A 599 17.67 1.67 17.14
C MET A 599 18.03 2.02 18.60
N GLY A 600 17.04 2.38 19.40
CA GLY A 600 17.23 2.73 20.81
C GLY A 600 17.54 1.51 21.68
N SER A 601 18.51 1.65 22.58
CA SER A 601 18.96 0.56 23.45
C SER A 601 19.51 1.08 24.77
N GLY A 602 19.57 0.21 25.79
CA GLY A 602 20.28 0.47 27.04
C GLY A 602 19.45 1.15 28.12
N SER A 603 20.10 1.40 29.26
CA SER A 603 19.44 1.72 30.53
C SER A 603 18.65 3.04 30.54
N LYS A 604 18.87 3.92 29.56
CA LYS A 604 18.12 5.19 29.45
C LYS A 604 16.63 4.93 29.25
N PHE A 605 16.29 3.89 28.49
CA PHE A 605 14.94 3.54 28.08
C PHE A 605 14.34 2.35 28.85
N ALA A 606 14.95 1.94 29.97
CA ALA A 606 14.64 0.66 30.62
C ALA A 606 13.44 0.68 31.59
N THR A 607 12.79 1.82 31.84
CA THR A 607 11.73 1.92 32.86
C THR A 607 10.48 2.66 32.38
N LYS A 608 9.31 2.06 32.60
CA LYS A 608 7.98 2.63 32.31
C LYS A 608 7.68 3.87 33.13
N ASP A 609 8.25 3.98 34.34
CA ASP A 609 8.03 5.10 35.25
C ASP A 609 8.65 6.41 34.73
N ARG A 610 9.55 6.31 33.75
CA ARG A 610 10.21 7.44 33.12
C ARG A 610 10.34 7.19 31.62
N ALA A 611 9.26 7.49 30.90
CA ALA A 611 9.25 7.51 29.44
C ALA A 611 10.26 8.54 28.89
N ILE A 612 11.12 8.14 27.95
CA ILE A 612 12.14 9.00 27.33
C ILE A 612 12.14 8.80 25.82
N PRO A 613 12.17 9.88 25.02
CA PRO A 613 12.26 9.79 23.57
C PRO A 613 13.60 9.23 23.08
N ILE A 614 13.55 8.31 22.12
CA ILE A 614 14.70 7.94 21.28
C ILE A 614 14.95 9.07 20.30
N ILE A 615 13.91 9.53 19.59
CA ILE A 615 13.96 10.70 18.72
C ILE A 615 13.09 11.82 19.32
N GLN A 616 13.67 13.00 19.53
CA GLN A 616 12.97 14.20 19.94
C GLN A 616 12.99 15.24 18.80
N VAL A 617 11.85 15.45 18.14
CA VAL A 617 11.69 16.40 17.02
C VAL A 617 11.31 17.77 17.55
N GLY A 618 12.30 18.66 17.60
CA GLY A 618 12.17 19.95 18.27
C GLY A 618 11.92 19.83 19.77
N ARG A 619 11.98 20.96 20.46
CA ARG A 619 11.57 21.10 21.86
C ARG A 619 10.36 22.00 21.98
N ASP A 620 9.68 21.93 23.12
CA ASP A 620 8.61 22.88 23.42
C ASP A 620 9.12 24.32 23.30
N GLY A 621 8.29 25.18 22.71
CA GLY A 621 8.63 26.57 22.37
C GLY A 621 9.41 26.75 21.06
N GLU A 622 9.93 25.69 20.43
CA GLU A 622 10.65 25.82 19.16
C GLU A 622 9.71 25.85 17.96
N SER A 623 10.17 26.49 16.88
CA SER A 623 9.45 26.56 15.61
C SER A 623 10.42 26.49 14.44
N GLY A 624 9.98 25.94 13.32
CA GLY A 624 10.79 25.76 12.11
C GLY A 624 10.14 24.74 11.19
N TYR A 625 10.90 24.09 10.32
CA TYR A 625 10.37 23.00 9.49
C TYR A 625 11.16 21.71 9.68
N ILE A 626 10.55 20.57 9.33
CA ILE A 626 11.19 19.25 9.32
C ILE A 626 10.76 18.52 8.06
N GLU A 627 11.72 17.99 7.30
CA GLU A 627 11.43 17.00 6.26
C GLU A 627 12.21 15.74 6.60
N TRP A 628 11.51 14.63 6.82
CA TRP A 628 12.13 13.36 7.15
C TRP A 628 11.55 12.25 6.28
N SER A 629 12.39 11.51 5.57
CA SER A 629 11.94 10.45 4.68
C SER A 629 12.82 9.21 4.63
N ASP A 630 12.21 8.10 4.19
CA ASP A 630 12.88 6.83 3.88
C ASP A 630 13.69 6.25 5.06
N MET A 631 13.14 6.22 6.27
CA MET A 631 13.84 5.74 7.49
C MET A 631 12.98 4.89 8.42
N MET A 632 13.60 4.24 9.41
CA MET A 632 12.91 3.54 10.48
C MET A 632 13.44 3.95 11.87
N VAL A 633 12.55 3.91 12.87
CA VAL A 633 12.93 3.94 14.29
C VAL A 633 12.55 2.62 14.93
N SER A 634 13.42 2.10 15.79
CA SER A 634 13.27 0.79 16.41
C SER A 634 13.87 0.75 17.82
N THR A 635 13.75 -0.40 18.47
CA THR A 635 14.32 -0.71 19.78
C THR A 635 15.12 -2.02 19.72
N GLN A 636 16.06 -2.17 20.64
CA GLN A 636 16.86 -3.38 20.82
C GLN A 636 16.70 -3.91 22.24
N GLY A 637 16.14 -5.11 22.35
CA GLY A 637 15.81 -5.78 23.60
C GLY A 637 14.71 -5.06 24.38
N SER A 638 14.68 -5.28 25.69
CA SER A 638 13.72 -4.66 26.59
C SER A 638 14.02 -3.16 26.76
N THR A 639 13.10 -2.31 26.28
CA THR A 639 13.13 -0.85 26.45
C THR A 639 11.76 -0.28 26.80
N PRO A 640 11.13 -0.72 27.91
CA PRO A 640 9.74 -0.40 28.22
C PRO A 640 9.51 1.08 28.58
N GLY A 641 10.55 1.89 28.70
CA GLY A 641 10.49 3.35 28.84
C GLY A 641 10.73 4.11 27.54
N ALA A 642 10.92 3.45 26.40
CA ALA A 642 11.18 4.12 25.14
C ALA A 642 9.91 4.80 24.59
N VAL A 643 10.03 6.09 24.26
CA VAL A 643 9.15 6.75 23.29
C VAL A 643 9.91 6.78 21.96
N LEU A 644 9.48 6.10 20.90
CA LEU A 644 10.31 6.03 19.69
C LEU A 644 10.46 7.42 19.06
N VAL A 645 9.35 8.14 18.87
CA VAL A 645 9.34 9.51 18.34
C VAL A 645 8.46 10.41 19.20
N GLU A 646 9.05 11.46 19.76
CA GLU A 646 8.33 12.58 20.38
C GLU A 646 8.44 13.81 19.48
N TRP A 647 7.31 14.32 19.02
CA TRP A 647 7.23 15.50 18.17
C TRP A 647 6.68 16.69 18.97
N ASN A 648 7.54 17.68 19.20
CA ASN A 648 7.21 18.90 19.95
C ASN A 648 7.11 20.14 19.06
N LEU A 649 7.71 20.09 17.87
CA LEU A 649 7.92 21.28 17.06
C LEU A 649 6.60 21.94 16.65
N ARG A 650 6.49 23.25 16.87
CA ARG A 650 5.50 24.09 16.18
C ARG A 650 5.99 24.30 14.76
N ALA A 651 5.70 23.34 13.91
CA ALA A 651 6.30 23.27 12.59
C ALA A 651 5.62 24.23 11.60
N ALA A 652 6.33 24.59 10.53
CA ALA A 652 5.74 25.21 9.36
C ALA A 652 4.88 24.17 8.62
N ARG A 653 3.79 24.60 7.98
CA ARG A 653 2.95 23.70 7.19
C ARG A 653 3.77 23.00 6.10
N GLY A 654 3.56 21.69 5.95
CA GLY A 654 4.37 20.84 5.08
C GLY A 654 5.62 20.28 5.76
N SER A 655 5.70 20.34 7.09
CA SER A 655 6.70 19.61 7.87
C SER A 655 6.17 18.27 8.30
N GLY A 656 7.00 17.23 8.22
CA GLY A 656 6.45 15.89 8.33
C GLY A 656 7.42 14.74 8.09
N MET A 657 6.79 13.57 7.99
CA MET A 657 7.42 12.28 7.71
C MET A 657 6.79 11.64 6.47
N TRP A 658 7.64 11.10 5.59
CA TRP A 658 7.23 10.37 4.38
C TRP A 658 7.99 9.05 4.27
N ASP A 659 7.29 7.91 4.27
CA ASP A 659 7.97 6.61 4.34
C ASP A 659 8.95 6.56 5.53
N VAL A 660 8.52 7.05 6.69
CA VAL A 660 9.23 6.88 7.97
C VAL A 660 8.39 5.96 8.83
N HIS A 661 8.96 4.87 9.29
CA HIS A 661 8.22 3.82 9.99
C HIS A 661 8.76 3.61 11.41
N SER A 662 7.93 3.10 12.31
CA SER A 662 8.36 2.50 13.56
C SER A 662 8.24 0.99 13.43
N ARG A 663 9.32 0.26 13.70
CA ARG A 663 9.34 -1.21 13.65
C ARG A 663 9.90 -1.76 14.95
N ILE A 664 9.03 -2.27 15.83
CA ILE A 664 9.41 -2.68 17.19
C ILE A 664 9.49 -4.22 17.24
N GLY A 665 10.72 -4.73 17.21
CA GLY A 665 11.03 -6.17 17.19
C GLY A 665 10.67 -6.90 15.88
N GLY A 666 10.77 -8.24 15.89
CA GLY A 666 10.48 -9.08 14.73
C GLY A 666 11.51 -9.02 13.61
N PHE A 667 12.77 -8.71 13.93
CA PHE A 667 13.86 -8.71 12.95
C PHE A 667 15.22 -9.01 13.59
N THR A 668 16.18 -9.44 12.78
CA THR A 668 17.54 -9.79 13.20
C THR A 668 18.22 -8.60 13.88
N GLY A 669 18.76 -8.82 15.07
CA GLY A 669 19.46 -7.80 15.85
C GLY A 669 18.58 -6.93 16.75
N SER A 670 17.25 -7.06 16.65
CA SER A 670 16.31 -6.43 17.59
C SER A 670 16.33 -7.07 18.98
N GLU A 671 16.83 -8.30 19.12
CA GLU A 671 16.74 -9.11 20.34
C GLU A 671 15.29 -9.36 20.82
N LEU A 672 14.32 -9.21 19.90
CA LEU A 672 12.89 -9.38 20.11
C LEU A 672 12.32 -10.26 18.99
N GLN A 673 12.92 -11.43 18.82
CA GLN A 673 12.62 -12.41 17.77
C GLN A 673 11.94 -13.65 18.35
N VAL A 674 11.60 -14.64 17.51
CA VAL A 674 10.96 -15.89 17.95
C VAL A 674 11.71 -16.61 19.08
N THR A 675 13.04 -16.45 19.12
CA THR A 675 13.88 -17.06 20.16
C THR A 675 13.63 -16.44 21.55
N GLN A 676 13.37 -15.14 21.61
CA GLN A 676 13.18 -14.41 22.87
C GLN A 676 11.70 -14.30 23.24
N CYS A 677 10.83 -14.09 22.25
CA CYS A 677 9.43 -13.72 22.44
C CYS A 677 8.45 -14.65 21.70
N PRO A 678 8.53 -15.99 21.85
CA PRO A 678 7.59 -16.90 21.21
C PRO A 678 6.18 -16.75 21.79
N THR A 679 5.15 -17.06 21.00
CA THR A 679 3.73 -16.98 21.43
C THR A 679 3.40 -17.86 22.64
N SER A 680 4.20 -18.91 22.90
CA SER A 680 4.03 -19.80 24.04
C SER A 680 4.60 -19.24 25.37
N ALA A 681 5.38 -18.16 25.32
CA ALA A 681 5.96 -17.57 26.52
C ALA A 681 4.92 -16.72 27.26
N ALA A 682 4.98 -16.72 28.59
CA ALA A 682 4.23 -15.77 29.39
C ALA A 682 4.77 -14.34 29.14
N PRO A 683 3.94 -13.29 29.33
CA PRO A 683 4.42 -11.91 29.31
C PRO A 683 5.62 -11.76 30.24
N SER A 684 6.69 -11.18 29.72
CA SER A 684 7.95 -11.03 30.45
C SER A 684 8.57 -9.67 30.16
N GLU A 685 9.29 -9.13 31.15
CA GLU A 685 10.02 -7.87 31.01
C GLU A 685 10.98 -7.89 29.82
N GLY A 686 11.51 -9.06 29.44
CA GLY A 686 12.39 -9.23 28.28
C GLY A 686 11.74 -8.90 26.92
N CYS A 687 10.41 -8.99 26.83
CA CYS A 687 9.64 -8.72 25.60
C CYS A 687 8.85 -7.40 25.66
N GLU A 688 9.05 -6.60 26.69
CA GLU A 688 8.47 -5.25 26.78
C GLU A 688 9.35 -4.25 26.04
N ALA A 689 8.89 -3.84 24.86
CA ALA A 689 9.76 -3.24 23.87
C ALA A 689 9.67 -1.71 23.80
N ALA A 690 8.53 -1.10 24.13
CA ALA A 690 8.40 0.37 24.14
C ALA A 690 7.21 0.87 24.96
N PHE A 691 7.33 2.11 25.45
CA PHE A 691 6.27 2.81 26.18
C PHE A 691 5.21 3.40 25.24
N THR A 692 5.66 4.15 24.25
CA THR A 692 4.85 4.80 23.20
C THR A 692 5.62 4.77 21.89
N ALA A 693 4.98 4.40 20.79
CA ALA A 693 5.66 4.45 19.50
C ALA A 693 5.81 5.89 19.00
N VAL A 694 4.72 6.66 18.89
CA VAL A 694 4.78 8.06 18.46
C VAL A 694 3.91 8.96 19.33
N HIS A 695 4.47 10.07 19.80
CA HIS A 695 3.78 11.09 20.58
C HIS A 695 3.91 12.46 19.92
N VAL A 696 2.81 13.00 19.40
CA VAL A 696 2.70 14.39 18.94
C VAL A 696 2.13 15.21 20.09
N THR A 697 2.99 16.00 20.75
CA THR A 697 2.63 16.66 22.01
C THR A 697 1.75 17.90 21.78
N GLY A 698 1.12 18.41 22.84
CA GLY A 698 0.20 19.57 22.74
C GLY A 698 0.85 20.88 22.25
N SER A 699 2.19 20.99 22.35
CA SER A 699 2.93 22.14 21.82
C SER A 699 3.08 22.08 20.30
N ALA A 700 3.09 20.87 19.73
CA ALA A 700 3.28 20.63 18.31
C ALA A 700 2.16 21.20 17.46
N ALA A 701 2.52 21.61 16.24
CA ALA A 701 1.55 22.01 15.25
C ALA A 701 2.05 21.75 13.83
N ASN A 702 1.09 21.59 12.92
CA ASN A 702 1.32 21.42 11.50
C ASN A 702 2.14 20.16 11.14
N VAL A 703 1.73 19.01 11.67
CA VAL A 703 2.42 17.72 11.48
C VAL A 703 1.79 16.95 10.32
N TYR A 704 2.60 16.60 9.32
CA TYR A 704 2.18 15.87 8.13
C TYR A 704 2.80 14.46 8.11
N LEU A 705 2.00 13.41 8.18
CA LEU A 705 2.46 12.02 8.11
C LEU A 705 1.88 11.36 6.86
N GLU A 706 2.74 10.87 5.97
CA GLU A 706 2.32 10.19 4.74
C GLU A 706 3.06 8.87 4.58
N ASN A 707 2.31 7.78 4.39
CA ASN A 707 2.84 6.41 4.39
C ASN A 707 3.72 6.10 5.61
N VAL A 708 3.18 6.33 6.80
CA VAL A 708 3.86 6.07 8.08
C VAL A 708 3.23 4.83 8.71
N TRP A 709 4.04 3.80 8.91
CA TRP A 709 3.61 2.55 9.53
C TRP A 709 4.25 2.42 10.90
N ILE A 710 3.43 2.26 11.93
CA ILE A 710 3.84 2.19 13.32
C ILE A 710 3.47 0.80 13.82
N TRP A 711 4.44 -0.11 13.79
CA TRP A 711 4.20 -1.54 13.95
C TRP A 711 4.99 -2.12 15.11
N THR A 712 4.27 -2.75 16.03
CA THR A 712 4.84 -3.70 16.98
C THR A 712 4.75 -5.09 16.40
N ALA A 713 5.86 -5.81 16.33
CA ALA A 713 5.89 -7.03 15.55
C ALA A 713 4.96 -8.13 16.09
N ASP A 714 4.06 -8.58 15.23
CA ASP A 714 3.20 -9.74 15.46
C ASP A 714 3.86 -11.06 14.99
N HIS A 715 4.86 -10.97 14.11
CA HIS A 715 5.69 -12.09 13.63
C HIS A 715 7.15 -11.69 13.37
N ASP A 716 8.03 -12.70 13.25
CA ASP A 716 9.46 -12.53 12.98
C ASP A 716 9.75 -12.55 11.47
N LEU A 717 10.11 -11.39 10.92
CA LEU A 717 10.38 -11.17 9.49
C LEU A 717 11.69 -11.77 8.98
N ASP A 718 12.55 -12.26 9.87
CA ASP A 718 13.78 -12.95 9.48
C ASP A 718 13.72 -14.45 9.85
N ASP A 719 12.61 -14.92 10.41
CA ASP A 719 12.32 -16.34 10.56
C ASP A 719 11.76 -16.91 9.25
N PRO A 720 12.32 -17.99 8.69
CA PRO A 720 11.84 -18.58 7.44
C PRO A 720 10.38 -19.06 7.42
N SER A 721 9.72 -19.15 8.57
CA SER A 721 8.32 -19.57 8.69
C SER A 721 7.39 -18.40 9.02
N ASP A 722 7.87 -17.14 9.01
CA ASP A 722 7.12 -15.96 9.44
C ASP A 722 6.44 -16.19 10.80
N THR A 723 7.18 -16.80 11.74
CA THR A 723 6.60 -17.28 12.99
C THR A 723 6.08 -16.13 13.83
N GLN A 724 4.83 -16.25 14.31
CA GLN A 724 4.22 -15.27 15.23
C GLN A 724 5.02 -15.14 16.53
N ILE A 725 4.99 -13.94 17.12
CA ILE A 725 5.70 -13.59 18.36
C ILE A 725 4.80 -12.75 19.29
N SER A 726 5.21 -12.62 20.55
CA SER A 726 4.52 -11.80 21.56
C SER A 726 5.44 -10.68 22.04
N ILE A 727 5.30 -9.49 21.45
CA ILE A 727 5.98 -8.27 21.90
C ILE A 727 4.96 -7.35 22.55
N TYR A 728 5.38 -6.69 23.63
CA TYR A 728 4.54 -5.78 24.39
C TYR A 728 5.01 -4.34 24.22
N THR A 729 4.17 -3.52 23.60
CA THR A 729 4.34 -2.06 23.51
C THR A 729 3.09 -1.40 24.08
N GLY A 730 3.24 -0.39 24.93
CA GLY A 730 2.10 0.26 25.57
C GLY A 730 1.14 0.96 24.60
N ARG A 731 1.65 1.95 23.85
CA ARG A 731 0.84 2.92 23.09
C ARG A 731 1.34 3.05 21.65
N GLY A 732 0.42 3.21 20.71
CA GLY A 732 0.72 3.48 19.31
C GLY A 732 1.03 4.95 19.04
N LEU A 733 0.09 5.64 18.40
CA LEU A 733 0.16 7.06 18.04
C LEU A 733 -0.75 7.90 18.96
N LEU A 734 -0.14 8.68 19.85
CA LEU A 734 -0.81 9.70 20.66
C LEU A 734 -0.66 11.07 20.01
N ILE A 735 -1.76 11.80 19.83
CA ILE A 735 -1.80 13.15 19.30
C ILE A 735 -2.56 14.08 20.24
N GLU A 736 -1.87 15.10 20.72
CA GLU A 736 -2.41 16.22 21.49
C GLU A 736 -2.26 17.56 20.74
N GLY A 737 -1.46 17.57 19.67
CA GLY A 737 -1.17 18.74 18.86
C GLY A 737 -2.33 19.22 17.97
N ARG A 738 -2.06 20.20 17.11
CA ARG A 738 -3.05 20.80 16.20
C ARG A 738 -2.60 20.92 14.76
N ASN A 739 -3.56 20.92 13.84
CA ASN A 739 -3.35 20.92 12.39
C ASN A 739 -2.53 19.70 11.95
N ILE A 740 -3.21 18.57 11.86
CA ILE A 740 -2.59 17.26 11.66
C ILE A 740 -3.11 16.65 10.36
N TRP A 741 -2.20 16.11 9.55
CA TRP A 741 -2.53 15.35 8.34
C TRP A 741 -1.97 13.93 8.48
N LEU A 742 -2.84 12.93 8.35
CA LEU A 742 -2.48 11.52 8.42
C LEU A 742 -2.93 10.83 7.13
N TYR A 743 -2.03 10.66 6.16
CA TYR A 743 -2.36 10.06 4.86
C TYR A 743 -1.75 8.67 4.72
N GLY A 744 -2.59 7.64 4.61
CA GLY A 744 -2.14 6.25 4.52
C GLY A 744 -1.27 5.83 5.70
N THR A 745 -1.66 6.22 6.92
CA THR A 745 -0.96 5.80 8.14
C THR A 745 -1.56 4.51 8.68
N SER A 746 -0.75 3.66 9.27
CA SER A 746 -1.20 2.45 9.99
C SER A 746 -0.51 2.36 11.35
N VAL A 747 -1.26 1.94 12.38
CA VAL A 747 -0.74 1.73 13.74
C VAL A 747 -1.27 0.40 14.28
N GLU A 748 -0.37 -0.51 14.65
CA GLU A 748 -0.77 -1.91 14.90
C GLU A 748 -0.07 -2.54 16.10
N HIS A 749 -0.83 -3.37 16.83
CA HIS A 749 -0.38 -4.29 17.88
C HIS A 749 0.16 -3.64 19.17
N HIS A 750 -0.36 -2.47 19.53
CA HIS A 750 -0.08 -1.82 20.82
C HIS A 750 -1.12 -2.20 21.88
N SER A 751 -0.70 -2.29 23.14
CA SER A 751 -1.46 -2.92 24.23
C SER A 751 -2.69 -2.13 24.69
N LEU A 752 -2.64 -0.78 24.61
CA LEU A 752 -3.74 0.08 25.07
C LEU A 752 -4.54 0.65 23.90
N TYR A 753 -3.87 1.29 22.95
CA TYR A 753 -4.51 1.87 21.78
C TYR A 753 -3.56 2.00 20.61
N GLN A 754 -4.14 1.96 19.41
CA GLN A 754 -3.41 2.22 18.18
C GLN A 754 -3.39 3.73 17.88
N TYR A 755 -4.55 4.38 17.74
CA TYR A 755 -4.64 5.84 17.63
C TYR A 755 -5.33 6.44 18.86
N TYR A 756 -4.75 7.51 19.42
CA TYR A 756 -5.41 8.33 20.43
C TYR A 756 -5.29 9.82 20.10
N PHE A 757 -6.44 10.47 19.90
CA PHE A 757 -6.56 11.93 19.78
C PHE A 757 -7.08 12.49 21.11
N SER A 758 -6.21 13.18 21.83
CA SER A 758 -6.48 13.71 23.17
C SER A 758 -6.37 15.23 23.17
N ALA A 759 -7.49 15.94 23.34
CA ALA A 759 -7.55 17.39 23.19
C ALA A 759 -6.98 17.92 21.85
N ALA A 760 -6.95 17.06 20.81
CA ALA A 760 -6.40 17.38 19.51
C ALA A 760 -7.34 18.30 18.73
N GLN A 761 -6.76 19.12 17.85
CA GLN A 761 -7.53 20.10 17.08
C GLN A 761 -7.17 20.08 15.60
N ASN A 762 -8.19 20.09 14.74
CA ASN A 762 -8.04 20.12 13.28
C ASN A 762 -7.19 18.93 12.80
N VAL A 763 -7.81 17.75 12.76
CA VAL A 763 -7.18 16.52 12.26
C VAL A 763 -7.89 16.12 10.97
N VAL A 764 -7.12 15.91 9.90
CA VAL A 764 -7.60 15.19 8.71
C VAL A 764 -6.79 13.89 8.57
N ALA A 765 -7.50 12.78 8.39
CA ALA A 765 -6.87 11.47 8.25
C ALA A 765 -7.54 10.65 7.14
N GLY A 766 -6.80 9.74 6.50
CA GLY A 766 -7.36 8.80 5.54
C GLY A 766 -6.31 8.14 4.65
N PHE A 767 -6.38 6.84 4.35
CA PHE A 767 -7.05 5.82 5.15
C PHE A 767 -6.22 5.57 6.41
N ILE A 768 -6.85 5.44 7.58
CA ILE A 768 -6.17 4.94 8.80
C ILE A 768 -6.44 3.46 8.97
N GLN A 769 -5.46 2.69 9.42
CA GLN A 769 -5.64 1.25 9.64
C GLN A 769 -5.01 0.79 10.94
N THR A 770 -5.64 -0.20 11.58
CA THR A 770 -5.20 -0.75 12.87
C THR A 770 -5.47 -2.24 13.01
N GLU A 771 -4.61 -2.89 13.80
CA GLU A 771 -4.81 -4.25 14.32
C GLU A 771 -4.56 -4.31 15.82
N THR A 772 -5.37 -5.12 16.49
CA THR A 772 -5.20 -5.47 17.92
C THR A 772 -4.06 -6.50 18.07
N PRO A 773 -3.21 -6.43 19.11
CA PRO A 773 -2.19 -7.44 19.32
C PRO A 773 -2.78 -8.85 19.46
N TYR A 774 -2.18 -9.82 18.77
CA TYR A 774 -2.79 -11.16 18.61
C TYR A 774 -2.89 -11.97 19.91
N TRP A 775 -2.04 -11.65 20.89
CA TRP A 775 -2.04 -12.25 22.20
C TRP A 775 -3.19 -11.78 23.11
N GLN A 776 -3.84 -10.65 22.82
CA GLN A 776 -4.99 -10.20 23.63
C GLN A 776 -6.18 -11.16 23.45
N PRO A 777 -6.94 -11.48 24.52
CA PRO A 777 -6.92 -10.92 25.88
C PRO A 777 -6.03 -11.62 26.90
N SER A 778 -4.95 -12.30 26.50
CA SER A 778 -4.03 -12.95 27.45
C SER A 778 -2.62 -12.35 27.40
N PRO A 779 -2.35 -11.26 28.14
CA PRO A 779 -3.26 -10.49 28.99
C PRO A 779 -4.14 -9.53 28.18
N ASP A 780 -5.17 -8.96 28.81
CA ASP A 780 -6.04 -7.96 28.21
C ASP A 780 -5.44 -6.54 28.35
N ALA A 781 -6.14 -5.50 27.90
CA ALA A 781 -5.62 -4.14 27.97
C ALA A 781 -5.50 -3.61 29.41
N PHE A 782 -6.28 -4.14 30.35
CA PHE A 782 -6.27 -3.74 31.77
C PHE A 782 -5.15 -4.41 32.56
N SER A 783 -4.95 -5.71 32.35
CA SER A 783 -3.98 -6.56 33.06
C SER A 783 -2.64 -6.69 32.35
N GLY A 784 -2.51 -6.06 31.17
CA GLY A 784 -1.29 -6.04 30.39
C GLY A 784 -0.11 -5.38 31.09
N PRO A 785 1.12 -5.58 30.58
CA PRO A 785 2.34 -5.08 31.22
C PRO A 785 2.42 -3.55 31.27
N PHE A 786 1.65 -2.82 30.45
CA PHE A 786 1.63 -1.36 30.44
C PHE A 786 0.33 -0.85 31.04
N PRO A 787 0.35 -0.25 32.25
CA PRO A 787 -0.86 0.34 32.82
C PRO A 787 -1.23 1.65 32.11
N SER A 788 -2.51 2.01 32.21
CA SER A 788 -3.00 3.35 31.85
C SER A 788 -2.25 4.43 32.64
N ASN A 789 -1.85 5.50 31.96
CA ASN A 789 -1.13 6.62 32.54
C ASN A 789 -2.03 7.86 32.55
N ARG A 790 -2.46 8.27 33.75
CA ARG A 790 -3.29 9.45 33.96
C ARG A 790 -2.67 10.74 33.41
N ALA A 791 -1.34 10.88 33.42
CA ALA A 791 -0.68 12.07 32.89
C ALA A 791 -0.83 12.21 31.37
N LEU A 792 -1.00 11.09 30.65
CA LEU A 792 -1.32 11.05 29.23
C LEU A 792 -2.82 10.98 28.95
N GLN A 793 -3.64 10.94 30.01
CA GLN A 793 -5.09 10.75 29.93
C GLN A 793 -5.48 9.47 29.16
N ASP A 794 -4.68 8.41 29.30
CA ASP A 794 -4.97 7.14 28.64
C ASP A 794 -6.37 6.61 28.98
N PRO A 795 -6.99 5.83 28.08
CA PRO A 795 -8.27 5.20 28.36
C PRO A 795 -8.16 4.27 29.58
N GLU A 796 -9.22 4.26 30.38
CA GLU A 796 -9.40 3.28 31.44
C GLU A 796 -10.20 2.09 30.87
N PHE A 797 -9.85 0.88 31.33
CA PHE A 797 -10.35 -0.38 30.79
C PHE A 797 -11.20 -1.18 31.81
N HIS A 798 -11.54 -0.59 32.95
CA HIS A 798 -12.34 -1.28 33.99
C HIS A 798 -13.85 -1.33 33.67
N ASP A 799 -14.27 -0.50 32.72
CA ASP A 799 -15.63 -0.19 32.33
C ASP A 799 -15.86 -0.45 30.82
N CYS A 800 -15.06 -1.37 30.27
CA CYS A 800 -15.28 -1.91 28.93
C CYS A 800 -16.68 -2.49 28.74
N GLN A 801 -17.17 -2.46 27.50
CA GLN A 801 -18.38 -3.20 27.14
C GLN A 801 -18.24 -4.70 27.43
N PRO A 802 -19.34 -5.43 27.73
CA PRO A 802 -19.29 -6.87 27.99
C PRO A 802 -18.60 -7.64 26.86
N GLY A 803 -17.61 -8.47 27.23
CA GLY A 803 -16.78 -9.23 26.30
C GLY A 803 -15.29 -9.00 26.55
N SER A 804 -14.45 -9.28 25.55
CA SER A 804 -13.00 -9.11 25.65
C SER A 804 -12.59 -7.64 25.59
N CYS A 805 -11.97 -7.15 26.66
CA CYS A 805 -11.53 -5.76 26.82
C CYS A 805 -10.10 -5.58 26.29
N ASN A 806 -9.98 -5.46 24.97
CA ASN A 806 -8.71 -5.38 24.25
C ASN A 806 -8.35 -3.92 23.93
N ALA A 807 -7.20 -3.73 23.29
CA ALA A 807 -6.74 -2.43 22.83
C ALA A 807 -7.76 -1.76 21.91
N LEU A 808 -7.87 -0.44 22.02
CA LEU A 808 -8.70 0.36 21.11
C LEU A 808 -7.96 0.57 19.79
N GLY A 809 -8.66 0.41 18.66
CA GLY A 809 -8.18 0.85 17.35
C GLY A 809 -8.10 2.38 17.30
N LEU A 810 -9.15 3.06 17.76
CA LEU A 810 -9.23 4.51 17.80
C LEU A 810 -9.81 4.98 19.12
N PHE A 811 -9.20 5.98 19.72
CA PHE A 811 -9.76 6.71 20.85
C PHE A 811 -9.75 8.20 20.54
N ILE A 812 -10.88 8.87 20.72
CA ILE A 812 -10.98 10.32 20.60
C ILE A 812 -11.55 10.87 21.90
N ARG A 813 -10.83 11.81 22.51
CA ARG A 813 -11.26 12.45 23.75
C ARG A 813 -11.07 13.96 23.68
N ASP A 814 -12.09 14.70 24.10
CA ASP A 814 -12.07 16.17 24.25
C ASP A 814 -11.51 16.91 23.00
N SER A 815 -11.72 16.35 21.80
CA SER A 815 -11.08 16.79 20.56
C SER A 815 -12.06 17.51 19.63
N HIS A 816 -11.54 18.40 18.78
CA HIS A 816 -12.39 19.25 17.92
C HIS A 816 -11.92 19.25 16.46
N ASN A 817 -12.88 19.23 15.52
CA ASN A 817 -12.65 19.22 14.07
C ASN A 817 -11.79 18.03 13.63
N VAL A 818 -12.30 16.81 13.86
CA VAL A 818 -11.66 15.56 13.42
C VAL A 818 -12.42 15.05 12.19
N SER A 819 -11.71 14.85 11.09
CA SER A 819 -12.29 14.37 9.83
C SER A 819 -11.49 13.19 9.31
N ILE A 820 -12.12 12.01 9.28
CA ILE A 820 -11.47 10.77 8.87
C ILE A 820 -12.14 10.25 7.60
N TYR A 821 -11.38 10.11 6.53
CA TYR A 821 -11.82 9.63 5.23
C TYR A 821 -11.28 8.21 5.02
N GLY A 822 -12.02 7.24 5.53
CA GLY A 822 -11.67 5.83 5.54
C GLY A 822 -10.92 5.43 6.81
N ALA A 823 -11.45 4.45 7.53
CA ALA A 823 -10.81 3.83 8.68
C ALA A 823 -11.03 2.32 8.68
N GLY A 824 -9.99 1.54 8.92
CA GLY A 824 -10.04 0.09 9.01
C GLY A 824 -9.53 -0.38 10.36
N LEU A 825 -10.44 -0.78 11.26
CA LEU A 825 -10.09 -1.14 12.63
C LEU A 825 -10.33 -2.63 12.87
N TYR A 826 -9.27 -3.42 13.02
CA TYR A 826 -9.38 -4.88 12.95
C TYR A 826 -8.99 -5.57 14.26
N SER A 827 -9.78 -6.59 14.58
CA SER A 827 -9.51 -7.54 15.65
C SER A 827 -9.68 -8.94 15.10
N PHE A 828 -8.55 -9.59 14.77
CA PHE A 828 -8.56 -10.91 14.13
C PHE A 828 -8.49 -12.06 15.13
N PHE A 829 -8.00 -11.80 16.34
CA PHE A 829 -7.60 -12.86 17.26
C PHE A 829 -8.22 -12.71 18.63
N SER A 830 -8.45 -13.86 19.25
CA SER A 830 -8.56 -14.02 20.69
C SER A 830 -7.51 -15.02 21.12
N ASN A 831 -6.41 -14.55 21.72
CA ASN A 831 -5.26 -15.36 22.12
C ASN A 831 -4.76 -16.27 20.98
N TYR A 832 -4.38 -15.66 19.86
CA TYR A 832 -3.90 -16.33 18.62
C TYR A 832 -4.92 -17.23 17.90
N SER A 833 -6.17 -17.34 18.38
CA SER A 833 -7.26 -18.01 17.66
C SER A 833 -8.05 -17.04 16.79
N THR A 834 -8.27 -17.39 15.51
CA THR A 834 -9.06 -16.60 14.56
C THR A 834 -10.55 -16.92 14.55
N THR A 835 -11.01 -17.88 15.36
CA THR A 835 -12.42 -18.34 15.33
C THR A 835 -13.42 -17.20 15.58
N CYS A 836 -13.03 -16.20 16.36
CA CYS A 836 -13.88 -15.05 16.70
C CYS A 836 -14.05 -14.02 15.57
N SER A 837 -13.15 -13.98 14.58
CA SER A 837 -13.19 -13.02 13.47
C SER A 837 -13.87 -13.59 12.23
N GLU A 838 -14.20 -14.88 12.23
CA GLU A 838 -14.97 -15.50 11.16
C GLU A 838 -16.33 -14.80 11.00
N ALA A 839 -16.79 -14.65 9.75
CA ALA A 839 -18.07 -14.01 9.45
C ALA A 839 -19.25 -14.71 10.14
N SER A 840 -19.17 -16.04 10.33
CA SER A 840 -20.17 -16.87 11.02
C SER A 840 -20.07 -16.87 12.55
N ALA A 841 -19.02 -16.28 13.14
CA ALA A 841 -18.82 -16.31 14.58
C ALA A 841 -19.91 -15.52 15.32
N SER A 842 -20.52 -16.15 16.34
CA SER A 842 -21.53 -15.51 17.20
C SER A 842 -20.91 -14.60 18.26
N GLU A 843 -19.71 -14.93 18.72
CA GLU A 843 -18.89 -14.10 19.60
C GLU A 843 -17.80 -13.43 18.77
N LYS A 844 -17.51 -12.16 19.07
CA LYS A 844 -16.50 -11.36 18.39
C LYS A 844 -15.23 -11.26 19.22
N CYS A 845 -14.09 -11.06 18.56
CA CYS A 845 -12.77 -11.06 19.16
C CYS A 845 -12.60 -10.02 20.26
N GLN A 846 -13.23 -8.85 20.11
CA GLN A 846 -13.29 -7.83 21.16
C GLN A 846 -14.64 -7.15 21.29
N SER A 847 -14.89 -6.60 22.49
CA SER A 847 -16.17 -5.97 22.82
C SER A 847 -16.32 -4.60 22.15
N GLU A 848 -15.26 -3.80 22.07
CA GLU A 848 -15.24 -2.47 21.47
C GLU A 848 -13.90 -2.16 20.82
N ILE A 849 -13.88 -1.28 19.81
CA ILE A 849 -12.64 -0.91 19.09
C ILE A 849 -12.47 0.58 18.84
N PHE A 850 -13.55 1.35 18.80
CA PHE A 850 -13.49 2.80 18.70
C PHE A 850 -14.29 3.42 19.84
N ARG A 851 -13.63 4.27 20.63
CA ARG A 851 -14.25 5.03 21.71
C ARG A 851 -14.21 6.54 21.45
N VAL A 852 -15.29 7.24 21.78
CA VAL A 852 -15.39 8.70 21.77
C VAL A 852 -15.86 9.17 23.15
N ASP A 853 -15.03 9.91 23.87
CA ASP A 853 -15.35 10.38 25.20
C ASP A 853 -15.22 11.91 25.34
N GLY A 854 -15.90 12.46 26.35
CA GLY A 854 -15.75 13.85 26.75
C GLY A 854 -16.35 14.84 25.74
N HIS A 855 -15.89 16.08 25.77
CA HIS A 855 -16.48 17.17 24.99
C HIS A 855 -15.92 17.19 23.56
N THR A 856 -16.22 16.15 22.80
CA THR A 856 -15.77 15.99 21.40
C THR A 856 -16.80 16.57 20.43
N THR A 857 -16.39 17.50 19.57
CA THR A 857 -17.30 18.17 18.63
C THR A 857 -16.80 18.13 17.19
N SER A 858 -17.74 18.01 16.24
CA SER A 858 -17.43 18.06 14.80
C SER A 858 -16.49 16.94 14.35
N THR A 859 -16.76 15.73 14.85
CA THR A 859 -16.12 14.50 14.36
C THR A 859 -16.96 13.89 13.25
N VAL A 860 -16.36 13.78 12.07
CA VAL A 860 -16.96 13.17 10.89
C VAL A 860 -16.07 12.06 10.38
N ILE A 861 -16.65 10.89 10.14
CA ILE A 861 -15.95 9.74 9.59
C ILE A 861 -16.70 9.23 8.35
N HIS A 862 -15.98 9.10 7.25
CA HIS A 862 -16.44 8.45 6.03
C HIS A 862 -15.84 7.05 5.95
N GLY A 863 -16.63 6.02 5.65
CA GLY A 863 -16.13 4.65 5.45
C GLY A 863 -15.37 4.07 6.63
N LEU A 864 -16.02 3.96 7.80
CA LEU A 864 -15.49 3.21 8.95
C LEU A 864 -15.78 1.72 8.76
N SER A 865 -14.72 0.92 8.64
CA SER A 865 -14.77 -0.54 8.55
C SER A 865 -14.17 -1.16 9.81
N THR A 866 -14.82 -2.17 10.38
CA THR A 866 -14.29 -2.92 11.52
C THR A 866 -14.38 -4.42 11.29
N ILE A 867 -13.45 -5.20 11.84
CA ILE A 867 -13.48 -6.67 11.81
C ILE A 867 -13.41 -7.23 13.22
N GLY A 868 -14.17 -8.32 13.47
CA GLY A 868 -14.11 -9.10 14.71
C GLY A 868 -14.43 -8.31 15.98
N THR A 869 -15.22 -7.25 15.89
CA THR A 869 -15.61 -6.41 17.04
C THR A 869 -17.13 -6.39 17.20
N ALA A 870 -17.64 -6.44 18.43
CA ALA A 870 -19.08 -6.37 18.71
C ALA A 870 -19.63 -4.94 18.60
N ASN A 871 -19.02 -3.98 19.29
CA ASN A 871 -19.41 -2.58 19.25
C ASN A 871 -18.39 -1.81 18.42
N MET A 872 -18.81 -1.39 17.23
CA MET A 872 -17.95 -0.61 16.34
C MET A 872 -17.60 0.73 16.97
N ILE A 873 -18.53 1.34 17.71
CA ILE A 873 -18.34 2.61 18.40
C ILE A 873 -19.01 2.59 19.77
N VAL A 874 -18.27 3.02 20.78
CA VAL A 874 -18.75 3.32 22.14
C VAL A 874 -18.55 4.81 22.39
N GLN A 875 -19.58 5.49 22.88
CA GLN A 875 -19.55 6.91 23.16
C GLN A 875 -19.95 7.16 24.61
N ASP A 876 -19.06 7.77 25.39
CA ASP A 876 -19.25 8.05 26.82
C ASP A 876 -19.74 6.82 27.61
N GLY A 877 -19.18 5.65 27.29
CA GLY A 877 -19.53 4.36 27.90
C GLY A 877 -20.76 3.66 27.32
N GLU A 878 -21.46 4.25 26.35
CA GLU A 878 -22.65 3.66 25.72
C GLU A 878 -22.34 3.12 24.30
N ALA A 879 -22.76 1.89 24.01
CA ALA A 879 -22.59 1.30 22.68
C ALA A 879 -23.57 1.94 21.66
N VAL A 880 -23.06 2.80 20.77
CA VAL A 880 -23.87 3.58 19.82
C VAL A 880 -23.92 2.99 18.41
N VAL A 881 -22.90 2.21 18.02
CA VAL A 881 -22.85 1.52 16.72
C VAL A 881 -22.43 0.08 16.92
N ARG A 882 -23.26 -0.85 16.44
CA ARG A 882 -23.03 -2.31 16.55
C ARG A 882 -22.68 -2.90 15.20
N TYR A 883 -21.88 -3.96 15.21
CA TYR A 883 -21.45 -4.65 13.98
C TYR A 883 -22.62 -5.30 13.23
N ASP A 884 -23.62 -5.80 13.97
CA ASP A 884 -24.78 -6.52 13.44
C ASP A 884 -25.67 -5.66 12.53
N ASP A 885 -25.70 -4.36 12.80
CA ASP A 885 -26.46 -3.39 12.00
C ASP A 885 -25.71 -2.99 10.72
N ASN A 886 -24.45 -3.40 10.56
CA ASN A 886 -23.52 -2.86 9.57
C ASN A 886 -22.73 -3.92 8.81
N ARG A 887 -23.20 -5.17 8.78
CA ARG A 887 -22.47 -6.29 8.15
C ARG A 887 -22.20 -6.01 6.65
N ALA A 888 -20.98 -6.27 6.18
CA ALA A 888 -20.63 -6.24 4.76
C ALA A 888 -20.07 -7.63 4.36
N GLY A 889 -18.76 -7.77 4.17
CA GLY A 889 -18.08 -9.06 4.03
C GLY A 889 -17.71 -9.67 5.38
N ILE A 890 -16.41 -9.90 5.58
CA ILE A 890 -15.85 -10.25 6.90
C ILE A 890 -15.88 -9.04 7.85
N GLU A 891 -15.89 -7.85 7.25
CA GLU A 891 -15.98 -6.55 7.88
C GLU A 891 -17.43 -6.07 8.07
N SER A 892 -17.59 -5.13 8.99
CA SER A 892 -18.79 -4.29 9.13
C SER A 892 -18.44 -2.85 8.78
N ILE A 893 -19.31 -2.16 8.04
CA ILE A 893 -19.04 -0.85 7.45
C ILE A 893 -20.12 0.18 7.80
N VAL A 894 -19.69 1.34 8.29
CA VAL A 894 -20.48 2.56 8.35
C VAL A 894 -19.99 3.51 7.25
N ALA A 895 -20.85 3.83 6.29
CA ALA A 895 -20.49 4.71 5.18
C ALA A 895 -20.26 6.15 5.63
N TYR A 896 -21.08 6.64 6.58
CA TYR A 896 -21.00 8.00 7.07
C TYR A 896 -21.39 8.10 8.55
N LEU A 897 -20.51 8.66 9.37
CA LEU A 897 -20.74 8.96 10.78
C LEU A 897 -20.55 10.46 10.99
N ASN A 898 -21.53 11.08 11.63
CA ASN A 898 -21.40 12.41 12.21
C ASN A 898 -21.86 12.35 13.66
N THR A 899 -20.91 12.45 14.59
CA THR A 899 -21.25 12.42 16.02
C THR A 899 -21.93 13.73 16.46
N GLY A 900 -21.95 14.80 15.66
CA GLY A 900 -22.53 16.08 16.07
C GLY A 900 -21.65 16.83 17.08
N ALA A 901 -22.27 17.67 17.91
CA ALA A 901 -21.62 18.33 19.05
C ALA A 901 -22.11 17.64 20.32
N HIS A 902 -21.18 17.10 21.11
CA HIS A 902 -21.44 16.45 22.39
C HIS A 902 -20.66 17.13 23.50
#